data_AF-A0A7X7I201-F1
#
_entry.id   AF-A0A7X7I201-F1
#
_cell.length_a   1.000
_cell.length_b   1.000
_cell.length_c   1.000
_cell.angle_alpha   90.00
_cell.angle_beta   90.00
_cell.angle_gamma   90.00
#
_symmetry.space_group_name_H-M   'P 1'
#
loop_
_entity.id
_entity.type
_entity.pdbx_description
1 polymer ?
#
loop_
_entity_poly.entity_id
_entity_poly.type
_entity_poly.pdbx_seq_one_letter_code
_entity_poly.pdbx_strand_id
1 'polypeptide(L)'
;MIEPVQVEKSDLPTQVSSYYGMNTFSEATMQKMVSEKTFKAFKKWQDEGVVITPGQADEIAHAMKEWAISKGATSYTHWFQPMTGLTAEKHDSFININTSGCVIEKFTGSKLIQGEPDASSFPSGGIRATFEARGYTAWDPSSPAFITEVELGKTLTIPTIFISYTGEALDKKLPLLRSDAAINKAAVELLKLFGQTDVKQVYSTCGPEQEYFLVDEAYYRMRSDLLLTGRTLVGAQSPKGQQLEDQYFGSIKDRVLNYMHDVSIEAFKLGIPVTTRHNEVAPHQYEFAPIFERSNLAADHNQQLMDIMKKVAHRHGLVCLLHEKPFAGVNGSGKHVNWSMADDKGNNLLNPGDTPEENICFLAVLTAVIHAVYTHSDLLRAAVACAGNEHRLGANEAPPAIVSVFLGEQLTNVVNMIESGKMEKAKKQDLVDLGVKLLPKFMKDTTDRNRTSPFAFTGQKFEFRALGSSMNIATSIAVINTIVSDSLCIVTERVKAEMKKNDNFNAVVLKVLQGLIKESKAILFEGNNYSEEWVKEAAKRGLPNMASTPEALKAFIKPKTIDLFERQGVFSKVELQARYTIYLEIYEKMLDIEAKSLAEIVKTQLLPVAYDYQTDLAHSLEMLKDVVDSKIASIVDGAFADRKEAFEVLTADIYYISKNLKALDEALHKAHSMDLEAKTAFFFNEIKAHMAHIRKHVDALESTMPDAAWPLPKYREMLFIK
;
A
#
# COMPACT_ATOMS: atom_id res chain seq x y z
N MET A 1 -9.46 -15.09 -30.64
CA MET A 1 -10.02 -13.86 -30.05
C MET A 1 -10.49 -14.22 -28.66
N ILE A 2 -10.13 -13.42 -27.65
CA ILE A 2 -10.64 -13.61 -26.30
C ILE A 2 -12.05 -13.01 -26.29
N GLU A 3 -13.06 -13.80 -25.96
CA GLU A 3 -14.44 -13.30 -25.90
C GLU A 3 -14.70 -12.66 -24.53
N PRO A 4 -15.32 -11.47 -24.47
CA PRO A 4 -15.64 -10.84 -23.21
C PRO A 4 -16.74 -11.62 -22.48
N VAL A 5 -16.65 -11.66 -21.15
CA VAL A 5 -17.72 -12.19 -20.30
C VAL A 5 -19.00 -11.39 -20.57
N GLN A 6 -20.08 -12.09 -20.93
CA GLN A 6 -21.38 -11.46 -21.14
C GLN A 6 -21.96 -11.07 -19.79
N VAL A 7 -22.27 -9.78 -19.63
CA VAL A 7 -22.91 -9.25 -18.42
C VAL A 7 -24.34 -8.85 -18.78
N GLU A 8 -25.30 -9.31 -17.99
CA GLU A 8 -26.70 -8.92 -18.18
C GLU A 8 -26.88 -7.42 -17.88
N LYS A 9 -27.54 -6.72 -18.81
CA LYS A 9 -27.85 -5.30 -18.63
C LYS A 9 -28.98 -5.14 -17.60
N SER A 10 -28.74 -4.31 -16.59
CA SER A 10 -29.79 -3.84 -15.67
C SER A 10 -30.39 -2.54 -16.20
N ASP A 11 -31.69 -2.53 -16.52
CA ASP A 11 -32.39 -1.34 -17.02
C ASP A 11 -32.60 -0.27 -15.93
N LEU A 12 -32.69 -0.69 -14.66
CA LEU A 12 -32.80 0.21 -13.52
C LEU A 12 -31.94 -0.34 -12.36
N PRO A 13 -30.72 0.18 -12.16
CA PRO A 13 -29.86 -0.25 -11.06
C PRO A 13 -30.50 0.00 -9.70
N THR A 14 -30.36 -0.95 -8.77
CA THR A 14 -30.83 -0.81 -7.39
C THR A 14 -30.14 0.36 -6.69
N GLN A 15 -30.88 1.12 -5.90
CA GLN A 15 -30.34 2.24 -5.14
C GLN A 15 -29.32 1.74 -4.09
N VAL A 16 -28.10 2.30 -4.09
CA VAL A 16 -27.00 1.89 -3.19
C VAL A 16 -27.44 1.87 -1.71
N SER A 17 -28.20 2.88 -1.28
CA SER A 17 -28.68 2.98 0.10
C SER A 17 -29.55 1.82 0.58
N SER A 18 -30.15 1.03 -0.32
CA SER A 18 -30.98 -0.11 0.07
C SER A 18 -30.17 -1.37 0.42
N TYR A 19 -28.90 -1.44 0.00
CA TYR A 19 -28.03 -2.59 0.21
C TYR A 19 -26.66 -2.25 0.81
N TYR A 20 -26.38 -0.96 1.03
CA TYR A 20 -25.14 -0.51 1.67
C TYR A 20 -24.99 -1.11 3.07
N GLY A 21 -23.85 -1.75 3.34
CA GLY A 21 -23.56 -2.42 4.61
C GLY A 21 -24.48 -3.60 4.90
N MET A 22 -25.23 -4.13 3.93
CA MET A 22 -26.17 -5.22 4.17
C MET A 22 -25.48 -6.48 4.70
N ASN A 23 -24.20 -6.69 4.36
CA ASN A 23 -23.40 -7.83 4.81
C ASN A 23 -22.52 -7.48 6.02
N THR A 24 -22.89 -6.44 6.77
CA THR A 24 -22.15 -6.00 7.95
C THR A 24 -23.05 -6.02 9.18
N PHE A 25 -22.59 -6.62 10.27
CA PHE A 25 -23.24 -6.59 11.57
C PHE A 25 -22.98 -5.23 12.24
N SER A 26 -23.56 -4.19 11.65
CA SER A 26 -23.38 -2.80 12.03
C SER A 26 -23.96 -2.49 13.42
N GLU A 27 -23.58 -1.35 14.01
CA GLU A 27 -24.17 -0.89 15.28
C GLU A 27 -25.70 -0.80 15.22
N ALA A 28 -26.26 -0.34 14.10
CA ALA A 28 -27.71 -0.29 13.87
C ALA A 28 -28.36 -1.68 13.81
N THR A 29 -27.63 -2.70 13.34
CA THR A 29 -28.10 -4.08 13.34
C THR A 29 -28.01 -4.67 14.74
N MET A 30 -26.88 -4.48 15.42
CA MET A 30 -26.67 -4.94 16.79
C MET A 30 -27.73 -4.36 17.74
N GLN A 31 -28.00 -3.06 17.66
CA GLN A 31 -29.01 -2.39 18.50
C GLN A 31 -30.42 -3.01 18.38
N LYS A 32 -30.76 -3.57 17.21
CA LYS A 32 -32.06 -4.24 16.99
C LYS A 32 -32.10 -5.67 17.51
N MET A 33 -30.94 -6.31 17.71
CA MET A 33 -30.85 -7.75 18.00
C MET A 33 -30.39 -8.07 19.42
N VAL A 34 -29.81 -7.11 20.15
CA VAL A 34 -29.43 -7.27 21.56
C VAL A 34 -30.22 -6.32 22.45
N SER A 35 -30.26 -6.60 23.75
CA SER A 35 -30.90 -5.74 24.74
C SER A 35 -30.22 -4.36 24.82
N GLU A 36 -31.00 -3.32 25.19
CA GLU A 36 -30.49 -1.96 25.35
C GLU A 36 -29.30 -1.89 26.34
N LYS A 37 -29.34 -2.71 27.40
CA LYS A 37 -28.26 -2.82 28.39
C LYS A 37 -26.96 -3.33 27.76
N THR A 38 -27.05 -4.36 26.92
CA THR A 38 -25.89 -4.95 26.24
C THR A 38 -25.35 -4.03 25.15
N PHE A 39 -26.23 -3.37 24.38
CA PHE A 39 -25.80 -2.39 23.40
C PHE A 39 -25.07 -1.18 24.04
N LYS A 40 -25.59 -0.63 25.14
CA LYS A 40 -24.90 0.45 25.88
C LYS A 40 -23.54 0.01 26.43
N ALA A 41 -23.44 -1.22 26.91
CA ALA A 41 -22.17 -1.77 27.38
C ALA A 41 -21.16 -1.96 26.23
N PHE A 42 -21.62 -2.40 25.06
CA PHE A 42 -20.80 -2.48 23.85
C PHE A 42 -20.27 -1.11 23.41
N LYS A 43 -21.13 -0.07 23.37
CA LYS A 43 -20.69 1.30 23.10
C LYS A 43 -19.65 1.79 24.11
N LYS A 44 -19.88 1.54 25.40
CA LYS A 44 -18.90 1.86 26.45
C LYS A 44 -17.57 1.12 26.27
N TRP A 45 -17.59 -0.09 25.75
CA TRP A 45 -16.37 -0.82 25.42
C TRP A 45 -15.61 -0.17 24.26
N GLN A 46 -16.31 0.21 23.18
CA GLN A 46 -15.70 0.91 22.04
C GLN A 46 -15.14 2.29 22.41
N ASP A 47 -15.88 3.06 23.22
CA ASP A 47 -15.58 4.46 23.49
C ASP A 47 -14.63 4.64 24.70
N GLU A 48 -14.77 3.80 25.74
CA GLU A 48 -14.03 3.94 27.01
C GLU A 48 -13.14 2.73 27.35
N GLY A 49 -13.17 1.66 26.56
CA GLY A 49 -12.39 0.44 26.82
C GLY A 49 -12.94 -0.44 27.96
N VAL A 50 -14.16 -0.18 28.45
CA VAL A 50 -14.78 -0.99 29.52
C VAL A 50 -15.32 -2.29 28.94
N VAL A 51 -14.57 -3.38 29.10
CA VAL A 51 -14.86 -4.70 28.53
C VAL A 51 -16.23 -5.22 28.99
N ILE A 52 -16.97 -5.81 28.05
CA ILE A 52 -18.26 -6.44 28.30
C ILE A 52 -18.13 -7.71 29.17
N THR A 53 -19.20 -8.04 29.90
CA THR A 53 -19.25 -9.27 30.70
C THR A 53 -19.43 -10.52 29.84
N PRO A 54 -19.08 -11.73 30.34
CA PRO A 54 -19.29 -12.97 29.59
C PRO A 54 -20.74 -13.19 29.12
N GLY A 55 -21.74 -12.86 29.96
CA GLY A 55 -23.15 -12.97 29.57
C GLY A 55 -23.55 -12.00 28.45
N GLN A 56 -22.97 -10.79 28.44
CA GLN A 56 -23.16 -9.85 27.34
C GLN A 56 -22.47 -10.32 26.05
N ALA A 57 -21.29 -10.94 26.16
CA ALA A 57 -20.61 -11.55 25.03
C ALA A 57 -21.41 -12.73 24.44
N ASP A 58 -22.01 -13.58 25.27
CA ASP A 58 -22.90 -14.66 24.82
C ASP A 58 -24.14 -14.12 24.10
N GLU A 59 -24.74 -13.04 24.61
CA GLU A 59 -25.89 -12.39 23.96
C GLU A 59 -25.52 -11.83 22.57
N ILE A 60 -24.37 -11.14 22.45
CA ILE A 60 -23.88 -10.63 21.17
C ILE A 60 -23.54 -11.78 20.21
N ALA A 61 -22.86 -12.83 20.68
CA ALA A 61 -22.52 -13.98 19.86
C ALA A 61 -23.77 -14.68 19.33
N HIS A 62 -24.79 -14.87 20.18
CA HIS A 62 -26.06 -15.42 19.75
C HIS A 62 -26.72 -14.56 18.68
N ALA A 63 -26.84 -13.25 18.90
CA ALA A 63 -27.40 -12.31 17.93
C ALA A 63 -26.64 -12.31 16.58
N MET A 64 -25.31 -12.30 16.63
CA MET A 64 -24.45 -12.31 15.44
C MET A 64 -24.60 -13.62 14.66
N LYS A 65 -24.73 -14.76 15.34
CA LYS A 65 -24.98 -16.07 14.73
C LYS A 65 -26.35 -16.12 14.05
N GLU A 66 -27.41 -15.73 14.74
CA GLU A 66 -28.77 -15.71 14.17
C GLU A 66 -28.86 -14.77 12.95
N TRP A 67 -28.22 -13.59 13.03
CA TRP A 67 -28.09 -12.69 11.89
C TRP A 67 -27.39 -13.35 10.71
N ALA A 68 -26.24 -13.99 10.94
CA ALA A 68 -25.46 -14.63 9.89
C ALA A 68 -26.20 -15.81 9.26
N ILE A 69 -26.81 -16.68 10.06
CA ILE A 69 -27.61 -17.82 9.60
C ILE A 69 -28.82 -17.34 8.80
N SER A 70 -29.50 -16.26 9.23
CA SER A 70 -30.63 -15.68 8.48
C SER A 70 -30.25 -15.22 7.07
N LYS A 71 -28.95 -14.97 6.83
CA LYS A 71 -28.38 -14.59 5.53
C LYS A 71 -27.81 -15.77 4.76
N GLY A 72 -27.82 -16.97 5.33
CA GLY A 72 -27.30 -18.21 4.74
C GLY A 72 -25.89 -18.59 5.15
N ALA A 73 -25.33 -18.00 6.23
CA ALA A 73 -24.01 -18.39 6.71
C ALA A 73 -24.05 -19.74 7.44
N THR A 74 -23.12 -20.62 7.08
CA THR A 74 -22.99 -21.97 7.68
C THR A 74 -21.78 -22.10 8.60
N SER A 75 -20.84 -21.16 8.45
CA SER A 75 -19.55 -21.16 9.13
C SER A 75 -19.23 -19.77 9.68
N TYR A 76 -18.28 -19.71 10.60
CA TYR A 76 -17.66 -18.47 11.05
C TYR A 76 -16.14 -18.57 10.97
N THR A 77 -15.47 -17.42 11.00
CA THR A 77 -14.02 -17.33 11.02
C THR A 77 -13.55 -16.10 11.81
N HIS A 78 -12.42 -16.24 12.48
CA HIS A 78 -11.63 -15.11 12.96
C HIS A 78 -10.72 -14.64 11.82
N TRP A 79 -10.95 -13.42 11.36
CA TRP A 79 -10.20 -12.80 10.30
C TRP A 79 -9.14 -11.87 10.89
N PHE A 80 -7.89 -12.08 10.53
CA PHE A 80 -6.77 -11.31 11.04
C PHE A 80 -5.74 -11.05 9.93
N GLN A 81 -4.83 -10.12 10.19
CA GLN A 81 -3.84 -9.63 9.22
C GLN A 81 -2.43 -9.96 9.73
N PRO A 82 -1.93 -11.19 9.53
CA PRO A 82 -0.62 -11.61 10.02
C PRO A 82 0.55 -10.84 9.39
N MET A 83 1.75 -11.11 9.88
CA MET A 83 3.00 -10.49 9.42
C MET A 83 3.32 -10.64 7.93
N THR A 84 2.66 -11.56 7.22
CA THR A 84 2.76 -11.71 5.76
C THR A 84 2.28 -10.48 5.00
N GLY A 85 1.43 -9.65 5.60
CA GLY A 85 0.80 -8.50 4.94
C GLY A 85 -0.48 -8.82 4.17
N LEU A 86 -0.89 -10.09 4.16
CA LEU A 86 -2.19 -10.55 3.66
C LEU A 86 -3.16 -10.80 4.83
N THR A 87 -4.37 -11.23 4.52
CA THR A 87 -5.37 -11.69 5.50
C THR A 87 -5.31 -13.20 5.69
N ALA A 88 -5.75 -13.69 6.85
CA ALA A 88 -5.84 -15.10 7.16
C ALA A 88 -7.17 -15.45 7.82
N GLU A 89 -7.66 -16.65 7.53
CA GLU A 89 -8.95 -17.17 7.97
C GLU A 89 -8.84 -18.67 8.29
N LYS A 90 -9.57 -19.10 9.32
CA LYS A 90 -9.85 -20.51 9.61
C LYS A 90 -11.36 -20.66 9.74
N HIS A 91 -11.99 -21.50 8.91
CA HIS A 91 -13.44 -21.62 8.86
C HIS A 91 -13.90 -22.75 9.79
N ASP A 92 -14.66 -22.39 10.81
CA ASP A 92 -15.29 -23.31 11.75
C ASP A 92 -16.81 -23.32 11.48
N SER A 93 -17.41 -24.51 11.41
CA SER A 93 -18.87 -24.60 11.24
C SER A 93 -19.60 -24.24 12.54
N PHE A 94 -20.85 -23.78 12.43
CA PHE A 94 -21.69 -23.56 13.61
C PHE A 94 -22.14 -24.86 14.30
N ILE A 95 -21.87 -26.02 13.68
CA ILE A 95 -22.37 -27.31 14.16
C ILE A 95 -21.87 -27.63 15.57
N ASN A 96 -22.78 -28.11 16.40
CA ASN A 96 -22.48 -28.63 17.72
C ASN A 96 -23.43 -29.79 18.04
N ILE A 97 -22.95 -30.80 18.76
CA ILE A 97 -23.78 -31.93 19.18
C ILE A 97 -24.19 -31.68 20.62
N ASN A 98 -25.50 -31.59 20.86
CA ASN A 98 -26.02 -31.41 22.20
C ASN A 98 -25.91 -32.71 23.03
N THR A 99 -26.23 -32.64 24.32
CA THR A 99 -26.17 -33.80 25.24
C THR A 99 -27.08 -34.96 24.84
N SER A 100 -28.10 -34.72 24.01
CA SER A 100 -29.01 -35.72 23.48
C SER A 100 -28.55 -36.32 22.15
N GLY A 101 -27.36 -35.93 21.64
CA GLY A 101 -26.83 -36.40 20.35
C GLY A 101 -27.43 -35.70 19.13
N CYS A 102 -28.29 -34.68 19.31
CA CYS A 102 -28.85 -33.92 18.21
C CYS A 102 -27.91 -32.79 17.78
N VAL A 103 -27.84 -32.56 16.47
CA VAL A 103 -27.10 -31.44 15.89
C VAL A 103 -27.86 -30.13 16.12
N ILE A 104 -27.13 -29.11 16.56
CA ILE A 104 -27.61 -27.74 16.71
C ILE A 104 -26.55 -26.75 16.22
N GLU A 105 -26.96 -25.55 15.83
CA GLU A 105 -26.05 -24.45 15.52
C GLU A 105 -25.76 -23.63 16.78
N LYS A 106 -24.50 -23.61 17.20
CA LYS A 106 -24.06 -22.93 18.42
C LYS A 106 -22.81 -22.07 18.19
N PHE A 107 -22.92 -20.81 18.61
CA PHE A 107 -21.82 -19.86 18.67
C PHE A 107 -21.89 -19.15 20.03
N THR A 108 -20.79 -19.14 20.78
CA THR A 108 -20.73 -18.67 22.17
C THR A 108 -19.87 -17.41 22.28
N GLY A 109 -20.10 -16.62 23.32
CA GLY A 109 -19.32 -15.43 23.64
C GLY A 109 -17.85 -15.74 23.82
N SER A 110 -17.51 -16.91 24.40
CA SER A 110 -16.11 -17.36 24.49
C SER A 110 -15.44 -17.52 23.13
N LYS A 111 -16.15 -18.08 22.13
CA LYS A 111 -15.67 -18.22 20.76
C LYS A 111 -15.68 -16.90 20.01
N LEU A 112 -16.58 -15.97 20.33
CA LEU A 112 -16.56 -14.63 19.74
C LEU A 112 -15.35 -13.84 20.22
N ILE A 113 -15.12 -13.79 21.53
CA ILE A 113 -14.08 -12.96 22.13
C ILE A 113 -12.68 -13.48 21.79
N GLN A 114 -12.50 -14.80 21.77
CA GLN A 114 -11.19 -15.41 21.60
C GLN A 114 -11.25 -16.67 20.72
N GLY A 115 -10.34 -16.73 19.74
CA GLY A 115 -10.04 -17.94 18.97
C GLY A 115 -8.61 -18.44 19.22
N GLU A 116 -8.35 -19.70 18.88
CA GLU A 116 -7.02 -20.32 18.94
C GLU A 116 -6.63 -20.87 17.55
N PRO A 117 -5.89 -20.10 16.74
CA PRO A 117 -5.25 -20.63 15.54
C PRO A 117 -3.83 -21.15 15.83
N ASP A 118 -3.31 -21.94 14.89
CA ASP A 118 -1.89 -22.33 14.85
C ASP A 118 -1.04 -21.15 14.34
N ALA A 119 -0.14 -20.68 15.19
CA ALA A 119 0.81 -19.61 14.94
C ALA A 119 2.14 -20.06 14.34
N SER A 120 2.46 -21.37 14.35
CA SER A 120 3.76 -21.87 13.90
C SER A 120 4.00 -21.70 12.40
N SER A 121 2.93 -21.66 11.62
CA SER A 121 2.98 -21.55 10.15
C SER A 121 3.06 -20.10 9.65
N PHE A 122 2.87 -19.11 10.52
CA PHE A 122 3.02 -17.69 10.17
C PHE A 122 4.43 -17.19 10.49
N PRO A 123 4.97 -16.24 9.71
CA PRO A 123 6.26 -15.63 10.01
C PRO A 123 6.24 -15.02 11.42
N SER A 124 7.13 -15.50 12.29
CA SER A 124 7.20 -15.08 13.70
C SER A 124 8.49 -14.32 14.03
N GLY A 125 9.48 -14.30 13.13
CA GLY A 125 10.74 -13.58 13.32
C GLY A 125 11.53 -14.04 14.54
N GLY A 126 11.35 -15.30 14.95
CA GLY A 126 12.00 -15.88 16.14
C GLY A 126 11.20 -15.72 17.44
N ILE A 127 10.03 -15.06 17.43
CA ILE A 127 9.15 -14.99 18.61
C ILE A 127 8.63 -16.39 18.98
N ARG A 128 8.50 -17.29 17.99
CA ARG A 128 8.00 -18.65 18.18
C ARG A 128 8.90 -19.67 17.54
N ALA A 129 9.25 -20.70 18.31
CA ALA A 129 9.89 -21.89 17.77
C ALA A 129 8.87 -22.74 16.99
N THR A 130 9.32 -23.50 16.01
CA THR A 130 8.46 -24.35 15.15
C THR A 130 7.62 -25.35 15.94
N PHE A 131 8.09 -25.81 17.11
CA PHE A 131 7.34 -26.73 17.98
C PHE A 131 6.35 -26.02 18.92
N GLU A 132 6.38 -24.69 19.00
CA GLU A 132 5.50 -23.90 19.85
C GLU A 132 4.40 -23.26 18.99
N ALA A 133 3.32 -23.98 18.75
CA ALA A 133 2.30 -23.61 17.77
C ALA A 133 1.17 -22.69 18.28
N ARG A 134 0.83 -22.67 19.57
CA ARG A 134 -0.39 -21.97 20.05
C ARG A 134 -0.36 -20.46 19.87
N GLY A 135 -1.25 -19.85 19.09
CA GLY A 135 -1.50 -18.40 19.10
C GLY A 135 -2.93 -18.10 19.53
N TYR A 136 -3.24 -16.81 19.74
CA TYR A 136 -4.59 -16.38 20.07
C TYR A 136 -5.06 -15.29 19.12
N THR A 137 -6.34 -15.37 18.76
CA THR A 137 -7.05 -14.25 18.14
C THR A 137 -7.99 -13.64 19.17
N ALA A 138 -8.16 -12.32 19.13
CA ALA A 138 -9.12 -11.63 19.97
C ALA A 138 -9.95 -10.65 19.14
N TRP A 139 -11.26 -10.61 19.40
CA TRP A 139 -12.18 -9.76 18.65
C TRP A 139 -11.84 -8.27 18.84
N ASP A 140 -11.75 -7.55 17.72
CA ASP A 140 -11.70 -6.09 17.69
C ASP A 140 -13.13 -5.52 17.61
N PRO A 141 -13.68 -4.94 18.69
CA PRO A 141 -15.03 -4.38 18.68
C PRO A 141 -15.15 -3.08 17.88
N SER A 142 -14.02 -2.46 17.49
CA SER A 142 -14.04 -1.21 16.71
C SER A 142 -14.21 -1.44 15.20
N SER A 143 -14.15 -2.70 14.75
CA SER A 143 -14.42 -3.11 13.39
C SER A 143 -15.61 -4.09 13.37
N PRO A 144 -16.65 -3.83 12.57
CA PRO A 144 -17.86 -4.65 12.59
C PRO A 144 -17.60 -6.03 11.96
N ALA A 145 -18.20 -7.07 12.53
CA ALA A 145 -18.25 -8.38 11.88
C ALA A 145 -19.02 -8.28 10.55
N PHE A 146 -18.65 -9.08 9.57
CA PHE A 146 -19.21 -9.04 8.23
C PHE A 146 -19.43 -10.44 7.67
N ILE A 147 -20.12 -10.55 6.54
CA ILE A 147 -20.34 -11.81 5.84
C ILE A 147 -19.53 -11.79 4.55
N THR A 148 -18.67 -12.78 4.37
CA THR A 148 -18.07 -13.09 3.08
C THR A 148 -18.96 -14.05 2.32
N GLU A 149 -19.13 -13.79 1.03
CA GLU A 149 -19.94 -14.61 0.12
C GLU A 149 -19.03 -15.34 -0.86
N VAL A 150 -19.33 -16.62 -1.07
CA VAL A 150 -18.80 -17.42 -2.18
C VAL A 150 -19.98 -18.09 -2.89
N GLU A 151 -19.73 -18.66 -4.06
CA GLU A 151 -20.80 -19.24 -4.90
C GLU A 151 -21.69 -20.25 -4.17
N LEU A 152 -21.11 -21.06 -3.27
CA LEU A 152 -21.81 -22.15 -2.58
C LEU A 152 -22.15 -21.85 -1.12
N GLY A 153 -21.88 -20.65 -0.60
CA GLY A 153 -22.13 -20.39 0.81
C GLY A 153 -21.65 -19.05 1.33
N LYS A 154 -21.89 -18.83 2.62
CA LYS A 154 -21.51 -17.62 3.33
C LYS A 154 -20.83 -17.93 4.64
N THR A 155 -19.91 -17.07 5.04
CA THR A 155 -19.16 -17.20 6.29
C THR A 155 -19.28 -15.92 7.10
N LEU A 156 -19.58 -16.05 8.39
CA LEU A 156 -19.48 -14.95 9.36
C LEU A 156 -18.01 -14.66 9.66
N THR A 157 -17.56 -13.47 9.36
CA THR A 157 -16.17 -13.06 9.44
C THR A 157 -16.00 -12.03 10.54
N ILE A 158 -15.18 -12.36 11.54
CA ILE A 158 -15.01 -11.58 12.77
C ILE A 158 -13.62 -10.94 12.73
N PRO A 159 -13.51 -9.60 12.59
CA PRO A 159 -12.24 -8.91 12.66
C PRO A 159 -11.54 -9.14 14.00
N THR A 160 -10.30 -9.61 13.95
CA THR A 160 -9.54 -9.96 15.15
C THR A 160 -8.10 -9.47 15.06
N ILE A 161 -7.52 -9.22 16.24
CA ILE A 161 -6.07 -9.16 16.39
C ILE A 161 -5.50 -10.57 16.50
N PHE A 162 -4.22 -10.74 16.20
CA PHE A 162 -3.52 -12.01 16.35
C PHE A 162 -2.21 -11.86 17.14
N ILE A 163 -2.10 -12.62 18.23
CA ILE A 163 -1.01 -12.53 19.21
C ILE A 163 -0.37 -13.89 19.46
N SER A 164 0.88 -13.84 19.92
CA SER A 164 1.61 -15.01 20.41
C SER A 164 1.00 -15.54 21.73
N TYR A 165 1.52 -16.67 22.21
CA TYR A 165 1.16 -17.23 23.51
C TYR A 165 1.59 -16.33 24.68
N THR A 166 2.68 -15.60 24.50
CA THR A 166 3.28 -14.67 25.47
C THR A 166 2.77 -13.23 25.34
N GLY A 167 1.95 -12.94 24.32
CA GLY A 167 1.23 -11.67 24.16
C GLY A 167 1.86 -10.68 23.17
N GLU A 168 2.93 -11.04 22.47
CA GLU A 168 3.50 -10.22 21.40
C GLU A 168 2.59 -10.20 20.16
N ALA A 169 2.55 -9.06 19.47
CA ALA A 169 1.79 -8.86 18.26
C ALA A 169 2.38 -9.65 17.07
N LEU A 170 1.64 -10.65 16.59
CA LEU A 170 1.96 -11.44 15.39
C LEU A 170 1.18 -10.96 14.16
N ASP A 171 0.60 -9.77 14.24
CA ASP A 171 -0.25 -9.17 13.22
C ASP A 171 0.14 -7.73 12.89
N LYS A 172 -0.61 -7.10 11.99
CA LYS A 172 -0.46 -5.67 11.68
C LYS A 172 -1.49 -4.78 12.38
N LYS A 173 -2.56 -5.38 12.93
CA LYS A 173 -3.71 -4.67 13.48
C LYS A 173 -3.50 -4.23 14.93
N LEU A 174 -2.97 -5.10 15.81
CA LEU A 174 -2.72 -4.72 17.21
C LEU A 174 -1.78 -3.51 17.34
N PRO A 175 -0.67 -3.41 16.59
CA PRO A 175 0.18 -2.22 16.64
C PRO A 175 -0.52 -0.94 16.16
N LEU A 176 -1.40 -1.04 15.15
CA LEU A 176 -2.21 0.09 14.71
C LEU A 176 -3.13 0.56 15.84
N LEU A 177 -3.85 -0.35 16.50
CA LEU A 177 -4.72 -0.02 17.63
C LEU A 177 -3.94 0.61 18.80
N ARG A 178 -2.75 0.09 19.13
CA ARG A 178 -1.87 0.69 20.14
C ARG A 178 -1.42 2.10 19.73
N SER A 179 -1.11 2.32 18.45
CA SER A 179 -0.74 3.65 17.94
C SER A 179 -1.90 4.65 17.96
N ASP A 180 -3.13 4.20 17.71
CA ASP A 180 -4.35 5.02 17.86
C ASP A 180 -4.57 5.40 19.33
N ALA A 181 -4.27 4.50 20.28
CA ALA A 181 -4.32 4.83 21.70
C ALA A 181 -3.23 5.85 22.11
N ALA A 182 -2.02 5.73 21.55
CA ALA A 182 -0.92 6.67 21.79
C ALA A 182 -1.29 8.08 21.29
N ILE A 183 -1.74 8.20 20.04
CA ILE A 183 -2.10 9.49 19.45
C ILE A 183 -3.30 10.12 20.16
N ASN A 184 -4.30 9.32 20.56
CA ASN A 184 -5.43 9.76 21.36
C ASN A 184 -4.95 10.44 22.65
N LYS A 185 -4.09 9.76 23.41
CA LYS A 185 -3.55 10.27 24.68
C LYS A 185 -2.79 11.58 24.47
N ALA A 186 -1.86 11.61 23.51
CA ALA A 186 -1.02 12.78 23.26
C ALA A 186 -1.83 13.99 22.76
N ALA A 187 -2.76 13.76 21.83
CA ALA A 187 -3.59 14.83 21.27
C ALA A 187 -4.59 15.39 22.28
N VAL A 188 -5.28 14.55 23.07
CA VAL A 188 -6.19 15.01 24.13
C VAL A 188 -5.44 15.85 25.17
N GLU A 189 -4.22 15.45 25.54
CA GLU A 189 -3.40 16.24 26.46
C GLU A 189 -2.99 17.61 25.89
N LEU A 190 -2.63 17.65 24.60
CA LEU A 190 -2.36 18.90 23.90
C LEU A 190 -3.62 19.79 23.85
N LEU A 191 -4.77 19.25 23.45
CA LEU A 191 -6.03 20.00 23.33
C LEU A 191 -6.48 20.62 24.66
N LYS A 192 -6.24 19.92 25.79
CA LYS A 192 -6.47 20.47 27.14
C LYS A 192 -5.63 21.71 27.41
N LEU A 193 -4.40 21.81 26.91
CA LEU A 193 -3.58 23.03 27.03
C LEU A 193 -4.20 24.21 26.28
N PHE A 194 -4.87 23.94 25.15
CA PHE A 194 -5.60 24.94 24.37
C PHE A 194 -7.01 25.25 24.91
N GLY A 195 -7.35 24.77 26.11
CA GLY A 195 -8.63 25.02 26.77
C GLY A 195 -9.78 24.12 26.32
N GLN A 196 -9.54 23.15 25.43
CA GLN A 196 -10.54 22.18 24.97
C GLN A 196 -10.61 21.00 25.96
N THR A 197 -11.29 21.20 27.08
CA THR A 197 -11.34 20.22 28.18
C THR A 197 -12.46 19.18 28.08
N ASP A 198 -13.39 19.39 27.16
CA ASP A 198 -14.57 18.56 26.93
C ASP A 198 -14.39 17.52 25.81
N VAL A 199 -13.26 17.56 25.10
CA VAL A 199 -12.83 16.50 24.17
C VAL A 199 -12.34 15.29 24.97
N LYS A 200 -12.96 14.13 24.75
CA LYS A 200 -12.60 12.89 25.46
C LYS A 200 -11.68 11.99 24.64
N GLN A 201 -11.82 12.03 23.32
CA GLN A 201 -11.08 11.17 22.41
C GLN A 201 -10.64 11.92 21.15
N VAL A 202 -9.45 11.60 20.67
CA VAL A 202 -8.95 11.92 19.33
C VAL A 202 -8.55 10.61 18.66
N TYR A 203 -8.89 10.47 17.38
CA TYR A 203 -8.55 9.30 16.57
C TYR A 203 -7.91 9.73 15.26
N SER A 204 -7.07 8.84 14.70
CA SER A 204 -6.54 9.05 13.37
C SER A 204 -7.57 8.62 12.31
N THR A 205 -7.52 9.27 11.15
CA THR A 205 -8.37 8.98 9.99
C THR A 205 -7.51 8.72 8.77
N CYS A 206 -8.00 7.87 7.86
CA CYS A 206 -7.28 7.48 6.67
C CYS A 206 -8.23 7.27 5.48
N GLY A 207 -7.87 7.83 4.31
CA GLY A 207 -8.46 7.51 3.01
C GLY A 207 -7.41 6.93 2.06
N PRO A 208 -7.32 5.59 1.90
CA PRO A 208 -6.33 4.98 1.03
C PRO A 208 -6.77 4.96 -0.44
N GLU A 209 -6.02 5.62 -1.32
CA GLU A 209 -6.21 5.55 -2.79
C GLU A 209 -5.51 4.29 -3.30
N GLN A 210 -6.25 3.38 -3.93
CA GLN A 210 -5.75 2.06 -4.34
C GLN A 210 -5.57 1.98 -5.85
N GLU A 211 -4.32 2.08 -6.31
CA GLU A 211 -3.98 1.84 -7.71
C GLU A 211 -3.74 0.35 -7.99
N TYR A 212 -3.97 -0.06 -9.25
CA TYR A 212 -3.82 -1.44 -9.73
C TYR A 212 -3.77 -1.51 -11.25
N PHE A 213 -3.34 -2.66 -11.79
CA PHE A 213 -3.47 -3.00 -13.21
C PHE A 213 -4.51 -4.12 -13.44
N LEU A 214 -5.15 -4.11 -14.61
CA LEU A 214 -5.95 -5.25 -15.09
C LEU A 214 -5.35 -5.85 -16.35
N VAL A 215 -5.12 -7.16 -16.32
CA VAL A 215 -4.64 -7.92 -17.48
C VAL A 215 -5.69 -8.98 -17.83
N ASP A 216 -5.83 -9.27 -19.12
CA ASP A 216 -6.65 -10.40 -19.55
C ASP A 216 -6.11 -11.71 -18.95
N GLU A 217 -7.00 -12.54 -18.42
CA GLU A 217 -6.62 -13.77 -17.76
C GLU A 217 -5.90 -14.76 -18.71
N ALA A 218 -6.24 -14.77 -20.00
CA ALA A 218 -5.56 -15.62 -20.97
C ALA A 218 -4.08 -15.23 -21.13
N TYR A 219 -3.80 -13.92 -21.26
CA TYR A 219 -2.42 -13.43 -21.34
C TYR A 219 -1.66 -13.65 -20.03
N TYR A 220 -2.31 -13.44 -18.89
CA TYR A 220 -1.71 -13.70 -17.58
C TYR A 220 -1.26 -15.17 -17.43
N ARG A 221 -2.09 -16.12 -17.85
CA ARG A 221 -1.77 -17.57 -17.78
C ARG A 221 -0.62 -17.97 -18.72
N MET A 222 -0.37 -17.23 -19.79
CA MET A 222 0.76 -17.43 -20.70
C MET A 222 2.07 -16.81 -20.20
N ARG A 223 2.04 -16.09 -19.06
CA ARG A 223 3.19 -15.41 -18.47
C ARG A 223 3.49 -15.97 -17.09
N SER A 224 4.31 -17.03 -17.04
CA SER A 224 4.68 -17.67 -15.77
C SER A 224 5.39 -16.71 -14.81
N ASP A 225 6.12 -15.71 -15.32
CA ASP A 225 6.69 -14.65 -14.49
C ASP A 225 5.61 -13.79 -13.81
N LEU A 226 4.59 -13.34 -14.54
CA LEU A 226 3.46 -12.63 -13.94
C LEU A 226 2.71 -13.49 -12.93
N LEU A 227 2.54 -14.79 -13.22
CA LEU A 227 1.86 -15.72 -12.33
C LEU A 227 2.59 -15.91 -11.00
N LEU A 228 3.90 -16.16 -11.06
CA LEU A 228 4.71 -16.52 -9.90
C LEU A 228 5.19 -15.31 -9.10
N THR A 229 5.38 -14.16 -9.77
CA THR A 229 6.02 -12.98 -9.16
C THR A 229 5.12 -11.74 -9.10
N GLY A 230 3.96 -11.76 -9.78
CA GLY A 230 3.08 -10.60 -9.88
C GLY A 230 3.62 -9.48 -10.79
N ARG A 231 4.79 -9.68 -11.42
CA ARG A 231 5.40 -8.74 -12.35
C ARG A 231 6.04 -9.45 -13.55
N THR A 232 6.31 -8.67 -14.57
CA THR A 232 7.09 -9.11 -15.73
C THR A 232 8.59 -9.02 -15.42
N LEU A 233 9.30 -10.13 -15.59
CA LEU A 233 10.75 -10.21 -15.40
C LEU A 233 11.50 -9.87 -16.70
N VAL A 234 10.86 -10.16 -17.84
CA VAL A 234 11.30 -9.85 -19.20
C VAL A 234 10.15 -9.20 -19.98
N GLY A 235 10.46 -8.45 -21.03
CA GLY A 235 9.47 -7.84 -21.90
C GLY A 235 9.95 -6.49 -22.41
N ALA A 236 10.11 -6.40 -23.73
CA ALA A 236 10.46 -5.19 -24.44
C ALA A 236 9.34 -4.14 -24.35
N GLN A 237 9.74 -2.87 -24.34
CA GLN A 237 8.77 -1.77 -24.33
C GLN A 237 7.97 -1.76 -25.64
N SER A 238 6.65 -1.55 -25.51
CA SER A 238 5.78 -1.38 -26.67
C SER A 238 6.07 -0.05 -27.37
N PRO A 239 6.00 0.03 -28.71
CA PRO A 239 6.13 1.29 -29.45
C PRO A 239 5.12 2.36 -28.99
N LYS A 240 3.91 1.93 -28.64
CA LYS A 240 2.96 2.74 -27.87
C LYS A 240 3.06 2.37 -26.40
N GLY A 241 3.40 3.33 -25.53
CA GLY A 241 3.34 3.22 -24.08
C GLY A 241 2.35 4.24 -23.53
N GLN A 242 2.86 5.15 -22.70
CA GLN A 242 2.09 6.22 -22.07
C GLN A 242 2.43 7.62 -22.59
N GLN A 243 3.28 7.73 -23.62
CA GLN A 243 3.82 9.01 -24.10
C GLN A 243 2.79 10.02 -24.64
N LEU A 244 1.55 9.59 -24.88
CA LEU A 244 0.47 10.48 -25.35
C LEU A 244 -0.36 11.07 -24.20
N GLU A 245 -0.14 10.63 -22.96
CA GLU A 245 -0.94 11.03 -21.79
C GLU A 245 -2.46 10.88 -22.02
N ASP A 246 -2.85 9.95 -22.90
CA ASP A 246 -4.22 9.79 -23.41
C ASP A 246 -5.10 8.87 -22.55
N GLN A 247 -4.52 8.29 -21.48
CA GLN A 247 -5.21 7.36 -20.59
C GLN A 247 -5.82 8.03 -19.36
N TYR A 248 -5.13 9.01 -18.76
CA TYR A 248 -5.54 9.63 -17.51
C TYR A 248 -6.85 10.40 -17.70
N PHE A 249 -7.89 10.00 -16.95
CA PHE A 249 -9.28 10.45 -17.14
C PHE A 249 -9.83 10.29 -18.58
N GLY A 250 -9.24 9.40 -19.38
CA GLY A 250 -9.76 8.99 -20.68
C GLY A 250 -11.00 8.10 -20.55
N SER A 251 -11.64 7.79 -21.68
CA SER A 251 -12.81 6.90 -21.70
C SER A 251 -12.46 5.48 -21.26
N ILE A 252 -13.03 5.04 -20.14
CA ILE A 252 -12.92 3.65 -19.63
C ILE A 252 -13.70 2.72 -20.56
N LYS A 253 -13.13 1.55 -20.87
CA LYS A 253 -13.80 0.54 -21.71
C LYS A 253 -14.91 -0.17 -20.95
N ASP A 254 -16.01 -0.51 -21.62
CA ASP A 254 -17.19 -1.16 -21.03
C ASP A 254 -16.84 -2.41 -20.22
N ARG A 255 -15.95 -3.28 -20.73
CA ARG A 255 -15.47 -4.48 -20.01
C ARG A 255 -14.90 -4.13 -18.64
N VAL A 256 -14.07 -3.09 -18.57
CA VAL A 256 -13.43 -2.64 -17.32
C VAL A 256 -14.42 -1.89 -16.45
N LEU A 257 -15.28 -1.05 -17.03
CA LEU A 257 -16.28 -0.31 -16.30
C LEU A 257 -17.30 -1.26 -15.62
N ASN A 258 -17.66 -2.36 -16.28
CA ASN A 258 -18.50 -3.43 -15.72
C ASN A 258 -17.80 -4.11 -14.54
N TYR A 259 -16.52 -4.47 -14.69
CA TYR A 259 -15.70 -4.96 -13.56
C TYR A 259 -15.71 -3.97 -12.40
N MET A 260 -15.46 -2.69 -12.67
CA MET A 260 -15.42 -1.67 -11.62
C MET A 260 -16.78 -1.49 -10.94
N HIS A 261 -17.88 -1.65 -11.69
CA HIS A 261 -19.24 -1.60 -11.15
C HIS A 261 -19.51 -2.72 -10.18
N ASP A 262 -19.12 -3.93 -10.54
CA ASP A 262 -19.28 -5.13 -9.73
C ASP A 262 -18.40 -5.05 -8.46
N VAL A 263 -17.15 -4.55 -8.57
CA VAL A 263 -16.31 -4.24 -7.39
C VAL A 263 -17.00 -3.26 -6.46
N SER A 264 -17.55 -2.15 -6.99
CA SER A 264 -18.26 -1.16 -6.15
C SER A 264 -19.48 -1.77 -5.47
N ILE A 265 -20.25 -2.63 -6.14
CA ILE A 265 -21.42 -3.30 -5.55
C ILE A 265 -20.99 -4.19 -4.37
N GLU A 266 -19.98 -5.04 -4.55
CA GLU A 266 -19.48 -5.91 -3.48
C GLU A 266 -18.88 -5.11 -2.31
N ALA A 267 -18.15 -4.03 -2.61
CA ALA A 267 -17.62 -3.11 -1.60
C ALA A 267 -18.76 -2.44 -0.80
N PHE A 268 -19.81 -1.96 -1.46
CA PHE A 268 -20.97 -1.36 -0.79
C PHE A 268 -21.72 -2.34 0.08
N LYS A 269 -21.85 -3.62 -0.30
CA LYS A 269 -22.49 -4.64 0.55
C LYS A 269 -21.75 -4.80 1.89
N LEU A 270 -20.43 -4.66 1.91
CA LEU A 270 -19.61 -4.67 3.13
C LEU A 270 -19.56 -3.31 3.86
N GLY A 271 -20.13 -2.27 3.28
CA GLY A 271 -20.13 -0.93 3.85
C GLY A 271 -18.85 -0.14 3.59
N ILE A 272 -18.07 -0.52 2.57
CA ILE A 272 -16.87 0.21 2.14
C ILE A 272 -17.31 1.40 1.27
N PRO A 273 -16.99 2.65 1.62
CA PRO A 273 -17.50 3.84 0.96
C PRO A 273 -16.68 4.23 -0.29
N VAL A 274 -16.57 3.33 -1.28
CA VAL A 274 -15.88 3.64 -2.55
C VAL A 274 -16.61 4.78 -3.27
N THR A 275 -15.88 5.87 -3.60
CA THR A 275 -16.49 7.05 -4.23
C THR A 275 -15.93 7.34 -5.60
N THR A 276 -14.62 7.22 -5.77
CA THR A 276 -13.95 7.57 -7.01
C THR A 276 -13.38 6.32 -7.66
N ARG A 277 -13.49 6.27 -8.99
CA ARG A 277 -12.85 5.28 -9.86
C ARG A 277 -12.46 5.94 -11.18
N HIS A 278 -11.26 5.68 -11.68
CA HIS A 278 -10.80 6.21 -12.97
C HIS A 278 -9.65 5.39 -13.55
N ASN A 279 -9.30 5.68 -14.80
CA ASN A 279 -8.05 5.25 -15.40
C ASN A 279 -6.90 6.08 -14.83
N GLU A 280 -5.77 5.41 -14.63
CA GLU A 280 -4.51 6.03 -14.27
C GLU A 280 -3.66 6.35 -15.53
N VAL A 281 -2.44 6.84 -15.32
CA VAL A 281 -1.55 7.32 -16.39
C VAL A 281 -1.08 6.17 -17.31
N ALA A 282 -0.77 4.98 -16.78
CA ALA A 282 -0.35 3.86 -17.62
C ALA A 282 -1.55 3.14 -18.27
N PRO A 283 -1.36 2.53 -19.46
CA PRO A 283 -2.36 1.68 -20.06
C PRO A 283 -2.77 0.54 -19.13
N HIS A 284 -4.07 0.30 -19.02
CA HIS A 284 -4.64 -0.72 -18.13
C HIS A 284 -4.34 -0.51 -16.63
N GLN A 285 -3.92 0.68 -16.23
CA GLN A 285 -3.83 1.09 -14.83
C GLN A 285 -5.10 1.83 -14.41
N TYR A 286 -5.55 1.62 -13.19
CA TYR A 286 -6.77 2.19 -12.65
C TYR A 286 -6.63 2.50 -11.15
N GLU A 287 -7.57 3.27 -10.61
CA GLU A 287 -7.63 3.61 -9.19
C GLU A 287 -9.04 3.42 -8.62
N PHE A 288 -9.12 3.01 -7.35
CA PHE A 288 -10.29 3.19 -6.48
C PHE A 288 -9.93 4.04 -5.26
N ALA A 289 -10.75 5.04 -4.93
CA ALA A 289 -10.62 5.82 -3.71
C ALA A 289 -11.91 5.79 -2.88
N PRO A 290 -11.86 5.32 -1.61
CA PRO A 290 -12.96 5.43 -0.68
C PRO A 290 -12.97 6.78 0.06
N ILE A 291 -14.11 7.12 0.66
CA ILE A 291 -14.17 8.17 1.69
C ILE A 291 -13.26 7.74 2.85
N PHE A 292 -12.58 8.71 3.46
CA PHE A 292 -11.78 8.43 4.65
C PHE A 292 -12.64 7.90 5.80
N GLU A 293 -12.05 7.03 6.61
CA GLU A 293 -12.68 6.47 7.81
C GLU A 293 -11.70 6.54 8.98
N ARG A 294 -12.10 6.10 10.17
CA ARG A 294 -11.15 5.86 11.27
C ARG A 294 -10.08 4.89 10.78
N SER A 295 -8.81 5.17 11.06
CA SER A 295 -7.68 4.45 10.43
C SER A 295 -7.75 2.92 10.57
N ASN A 296 -8.18 2.42 11.73
CA ASN A 296 -8.35 0.98 11.93
C ASN A 296 -9.40 0.36 11.00
N LEU A 297 -10.56 1.02 10.83
CA LEU A 297 -11.61 0.56 9.92
C LEU A 297 -11.17 0.70 8.45
N ALA A 298 -10.51 1.81 8.11
CA ALA A 298 -9.95 2.03 6.77
C ALA A 298 -8.91 0.96 6.41
N ALA A 299 -8.12 0.49 7.38
CA ALA A 299 -7.16 -0.59 7.17
C ALA A 299 -7.86 -1.92 6.87
N ASP A 300 -8.92 -2.25 7.61
CA ASP A 300 -9.72 -3.46 7.36
C ASP A 300 -10.43 -3.39 6.00
N HIS A 301 -11.10 -2.27 5.72
CA HIS A 301 -11.79 -2.03 4.45
C HIS A 301 -10.84 -2.04 3.25
N ASN A 302 -9.62 -1.53 3.37
CA ASN A 302 -8.63 -1.63 2.28
C ASN A 302 -8.23 -3.09 2.01
N GLN A 303 -8.03 -3.91 3.04
CA GLN A 303 -7.76 -5.34 2.86
C GLN A 303 -8.93 -6.06 2.19
N GLN A 304 -10.16 -5.80 2.64
CA GLN A 304 -11.37 -6.33 2.03
C GLN A 304 -11.52 -5.88 0.56
N LEU A 305 -11.25 -4.61 0.27
CA LEU A 305 -11.32 -4.06 -1.09
C LEU A 305 -10.31 -4.76 -2.02
N MET A 306 -9.07 -4.95 -1.58
CA MET A 306 -8.06 -5.66 -2.38
C MET A 306 -8.45 -7.12 -2.66
N ASP A 307 -9.10 -7.80 -1.72
CA ASP A 307 -9.63 -9.17 -1.91
C ASP A 307 -10.82 -9.18 -2.89
N ILE A 308 -11.77 -8.25 -2.73
CA ILE A 308 -12.89 -8.05 -3.67
C ILE A 308 -12.37 -7.81 -5.08
N MET A 309 -11.43 -6.88 -5.28
CA MET A 309 -10.86 -6.55 -6.58
C MET A 309 -10.32 -7.79 -7.30
N LYS A 310 -9.58 -8.65 -6.59
CA LYS A 310 -9.05 -9.90 -7.17
C LYS A 310 -10.17 -10.88 -7.52
N LYS A 311 -11.11 -11.13 -6.60
CA LYS A 311 -12.22 -12.06 -6.82
C LYS A 311 -13.12 -11.62 -7.98
N VAL A 312 -13.46 -10.33 -8.04
CA VAL A 312 -14.26 -9.77 -9.13
C VAL A 312 -13.51 -9.82 -10.45
N ALA A 313 -12.19 -9.58 -10.48
CA ALA A 313 -11.44 -9.62 -11.72
C ALA A 313 -11.56 -11.00 -12.39
N HIS A 314 -11.42 -12.08 -11.63
CA HIS A 314 -11.58 -13.45 -12.15
C HIS A 314 -12.98 -13.71 -12.72
N ARG A 315 -14.05 -13.17 -12.10
CA ARG A 315 -15.42 -13.27 -12.63
C ARG A 315 -15.58 -12.59 -14.00
N HIS A 316 -14.73 -11.63 -14.32
CA HIS A 316 -14.73 -10.89 -15.59
C HIS A 316 -13.64 -11.37 -16.58
N GLY A 317 -13.01 -12.53 -16.32
CA GLY A 317 -11.91 -13.06 -17.14
C GLY A 317 -10.68 -12.13 -17.13
N LEU A 318 -10.48 -11.40 -16.05
CA LEU A 318 -9.40 -10.45 -15.83
C LEU A 318 -8.58 -10.89 -14.61
N VAL A 319 -7.37 -10.36 -14.50
CA VAL A 319 -6.52 -10.51 -13.32
C VAL A 319 -6.14 -9.13 -12.81
N CYS A 320 -6.44 -8.87 -11.54
CA CYS A 320 -6.07 -7.65 -10.83
C CYS A 320 -4.65 -7.78 -10.27
N LEU A 321 -3.72 -7.01 -10.84
CA LEU A 321 -2.34 -6.95 -10.39
C LEU A 321 -2.15 -5.77 -9.43
N LEU A 322 -1.80 -6.09 -8.18
CA LEU A 322 -1.53 -5.11 -7.11
C LEU A 322 -0.04 -4.86 -6.90
N HIS A 323 0.84 -5.53 -7.66
CA HIS A 323 2.28 -5.32 -7.57
C HIS A 323 2.63 -3.87 -7.95
N GLU A 324 3.61 -3.25 -7.29
CA GLU A 324 3.93 -1.81 -7.44
C GLU A 324 4.47 -1.45 -8.83
N LYS A 325 5.05 -2.42 -9.52
CA LYS A 325 5.60 -2.26 -10.88
C LYS A 325 5.40 -3.52 -11.75
N PRO A 326 4.17 -3.84 -12.17
CA PRO A 326 3.90 -5.06 -12.92
C PRO A 326 4.58 -5.06 -14.29
N PHE A 327 4.65 -3.90 -14.94
CA PHE A 327 5.29 -3.68 -16.25
C PHE A 327 6.40 -2.64 -16.15
N ALA A 328 7.56 -2.93 -16.74
CA ALA A 328 8.65 -1.95 -16.82
C ALA A 328 8.36 -0.87 -17.89
N GLY A 329 8.90 0.33 -17.72
CA GLY A 329 8.79 1.40 -18.72
C GLY A 329 7.49 2.22 -18.71
N VAL A 330 6.51 1.86 -17.88
CA VAL A 330 5.26 2.62 -17.67
C VAL A 330 5.13 3.06 -16.20
N ASN A 331 4.12 3.85 -15.82
CA ASN A 331 3.86 4.20 -14.41
C ASN A 331 3.70 2.94 -13.54
N GLY A 332 4.07 3.06 -12.25
CA GLY A 332 3.84 1.99 -11.27
C GLY A 332 2.58 2.27 -10.46
N SER A 333 2.13 1.30 -9.67
CA SER A 333 0.94 1.40 -8.83
C SER A 333 1.30 1.81 -7.40
N GLY A 334 0.77 2.93 -6.95
CA GLY A 334 0.87 3.44 -5.57
C GLY A 334 -0.29 3.03 -4.67
N LYS A 335 -0.14 3.33 -3.38
CA LYS A 335 -1.28 3.44 -2.47
C LYS A 335 -1.14 4.70 -1.64
N HIS A 336 -1.78 5.79 -2.04
CA HIS A 336 -1.65 7.05 -1.28
C HIS A 336 -2.48 6.97 -0.01
N VAL A 337 -1.85 7.29 1.13
CA VAL A 337 -2.49 7.26 2.44
C VAL A 337 -2.80 8.69 2.84
N ASN A 338 -4.06 9.09 2.70
CA ASN A 338 -4.54 10.40 3.16
C ASN A 338 -4.82 10.36 4.66
N TRP A 339 -3.86 10.77 5.47
CA TRP A 339 -3.88 10.71 6.93
C TRP A 339 -4.28 12.05 7.58
N SER A 340 -5.13 11.99 8.60
CA SER A 340 -5.47 13.14 9.46
C SER A 340 -5.85 12.71 10.89
N MET A 341 -6.19 13.67 11.76
CA MET A 341 -6.69 13.44 13.12
C MET A 341 -7.99 14.20 13.37
N ALA A 342 -8.95 13.54 14.00
CA ALA A 342 -10.23 14.15 14.37
C ALA A 342 -10.60 13.85 15.83
N ASP A 343 -11.29 14.78 16.48
CA ASP A 343 -11.83 14.58 17.82
C ASP A 343 -13.20 13.87 17.80
N ASP A 344 -13.69 13.51 19.00
CA ASP A 344 -15.00 12.89 19.24
C ASP A 344 -16.20 13.80 18.90
N LYS A 345 -15.96 15.06 18.53
CA LYS A 345 -16.97 16.02 18.09
C LYS A 345 -16.96 16.23 16.57
N GLY A 346 -16.01 15.62 15.86
CA GLY A 346 -15.86 15.72 14.41
C GLY A 346 -14.99 16.89 13.95
N ASN A 347 -14.28 17.58 14.84
CA ASN A 347 -13.33 18.62 14.45
C ASN A 347 -12.04 17.97 13.94
N ASN A 348 -11.60 18.40 12.76
CA ASN A 348 -10.32 17.99 12.19
C ASN A 348 -9.18 18.88 12.72
N LEU A 349 -8.20 18.29 13.40
CA LEU A 349 -7.07 19.00 14.02
C LEU A 349 -6.07 19.54 12.99
N LEU A 350 -6.11 19.05 11.75
CA LEU A 350 -5.32 19.54 10.61
C LEU A 350 -6.11 20.48 9.70
N ASN A 351 -7.30 20.92 10.10
CA ASN A 351 -8.00 21.96 9.37
C ASN A 351 -7.39 23.34 9.67
N PRO A 352 -6.80 24.04 8.67
CA PRO A 352 -6.21 25.35 8.89
C PRO A 352 -7.25 26.44 9.22
N GLY A 353 -8.49 26.28 8.73
CA GLY A 353 -9.51 27.33 8.78
C GLY A 353 -9.23 28.49 7.81
N ASP A 354 -10.03 29.56 7.90
CA ASP A 354 -9.92 30.73 7.02
C ASP A 354 -8.69 31.60 7.31
N THR A 355 -8.23 31.62 8.57
CA THR A 355 -7.07 32.38 9.06
C THR A 355 -6.04 31.44 9.71
N PRO A 356 -5.25 30.70 8.93
CA PRO A 356 -4.34 29.68 9.45
C PRO A 356 -3.30 30.24 10.44
N GLU A 357 -2.88 31.49 10.26
CA GLU A 357 -1.94 32.20 11.14
C GLU A 357 -2.50 32.50 12.54
N GLU A 358 -3.83 32.55 12.68
CA GLU A 358 -4.51 32.80 13.96
C GLU A 358 -4.89 31.49 14.67
N ASN A 359 -4.94 30.37 13.95
CA ASN A 359 -5.28 29.06 14.49
C ASN A 359 -4.08 28.38 15.16
N ILE A 360 -3.74 28.84 16.37
CA ILE A 360 -2.54 28.39 17.09
C ILE A 360 -2.57 26.89 17.40
N CYS A 361 -3.75 26.30 17.63
CA CYS A 361 -3.88 24.86 17.84
C CYS A 361 -3.49 24.07 16.58
N PHE A 362 -4.03 24.46 15.41
CA PHE A 362 -3.61 23.90 14.12
C PHE A 362 -2.11 24.07 13.89
N LEU A 363 -1.55 25.25 14.14
CA LEU A 363 -0.11 25.49 13.96
C LEU A 363 0.75 24.60 14.87
N ALA A 364 0.30 24.32 16.09
CA ALA A 364 0.98 23.41 17.00
C ALA A 364 0.94 21.96 16.48
N VAL A 365 -0.21 21.51 15.99
CA VAL A 365 -0.36 20.18 15.39
C VAL A 365 0.46 20.06 14.10
N LEU A 366 0.38 21.05 13.21
CA LEU A 366 1.14 21.11 11.96
C LEU A 366 2.65 21.04 12.23
N THR A 367 3.13 21.85 13.18
CA THR A 367 4.55 21.85 13.57
C THR A 367 4.97 20.51 14.18
N ALA A 368 4.11 19.88 14.97
CA ALA A 368 4.39 18.55 15.51
C ALA A 368 4.52 17.50 14.39
N VAL A 369 3.67 17.55 13.36
CA VAL A 369 3.78 16.64 12.21
C VAL A 369 5.08 16.88 11.44
N ILE A 370 5.45 18.14 11.15
CA ILE A 370 6.71 18.47 10.46
C ILE A 370 7.92 17.97 11.27
N HIS A 371 7.93 18.22 12.58
CA HIS A 371 8.99 17.78 13.48
C HIS A 371 9.07 16.24 13.55
N ALA A 372 7.93 15.54 13.61
CA ALA A 372 7.88 14.08 13.59
C ALA A 372 8.49 13.51 12.30
N VAL A 373 8.07 14.02 11.13
CA VAL A 373 8.55 13.56 9.82
C VAL A 373 10.05 13.82 9.66
N TYR A 374 10.55 14.98 10.12
CA TYR A 374 11.98 15.27 10.10
C TYR A 374 12.77 14.28 10.96
N THR A 375 12.38 14.12 12.23
CA THR A 375 13.11 13.34 13.24
C THR A 375 13.16 11.84 12.89
N HIS A 376 12.11 11.34 12.22
CA HIS A 376 11.91 9.92 11.94
C HIS A 376 11.72 9.62 10.43
N SER A 377 12.32 10.45 9.56
CA SER A 377 12.29 10.26 8.10
C SER A 377 12.84 8.89 7.65
N ASP A 378 13.83 8.36 8.37
CA ASP A 378 14.37 7.01 8.15
C ASP A 378 13.32 5.91 8.44
N LEU A 379 12.52 6.09 9.49
CA LEU A 379 11.46 5.15 9.85
C LEU A 379 10.28 5.18 8.87
N LEU A 380 9.91 6.35 8.35
CA LEU A 380 8.90 6.47 7.30
C LEU A 380 9.32 5.75 6.02
N ARG A 381 10.59 5.88 5.62
CA ARG A 381 11.16 5.12 4.50
C ARG A 381 11.15 3.61 4.75
N ALA A 382 11.44 3.18 5.98
CA ALA A 382 11.41 1.77 6.38
C ALA A 382 9.98 1.19 6.38
N ALA A 383 8.97 1.99 6.76
CA ALA A 383 7.57 1.58 6.81
C ALA A 383 6.96 1.20 5.46
N VAL A 384 7.61 1.59 4.36
CA VAL A 384 7.20 1.32 2.97
C VAL A 384 8.23 0.49 2.20
N ALA A 385 9.21 -0.08 2.90
CA ALA A 385 10.29 -0.83 2.27
C ALA A 385 9.87 -2.28 1.97
N CYS A 386 9.81 -2.63 0.68
CA CYS A 386 9.63 -3.99 0.19
C CYS A 386 10.23 -4.11 -1.22
N ALA A 387 10.50 -5.33 -1.69
CA ALA A 387 11.15 -5.56 -2.99
C ALA A 387 10.35 -4.94 -4.15
N GLY A 388 9.03 -5.14 -4.19
CA GLY A 388 8.16 -4.58 -5.23
C GLY A 388 8.22 -3.05 -5.31
N ASN A 389 8.15 -2.36 -4.18
CA ASN A 389 8.16 -0.90 -4.11
C ASN A 389 9.52 -0.28 -4.49
N GLU A 390 10.64 -1.02 -4.41
CA GLU A 390 11.94 -0.55 -4.94
C GLU A 390 11.93 -0.32 -6.45
N HIS A 391 11.07 -1.04 -7.19
CA HIS A 391 10.92 -0.84 -8.63
C HIS A 391 10.02 0.35 -8.99
N ARG A 392 9.35 0.92 -7.99
CA ARG A 392 8.40 2.04 -8.17
C ARG A 392 9.01 3.36 -7.72
N LEU A 393 9.56 3.44 -6.51
CA LEU A 393 10.01 4.70 -5.91
C LEU A 393 11.08 5.40 -6.75
N GLY A 394 10.96 6.73 -6.89
CA GLY A 394 11.93 7.58 -7.57
C GLY A 394 11.78 7.68 -9.09
N ALA A 395 10.69 7.20 -9.67
CA ALA A 395 10.39 7.31 -11.10
C ALA A 395 8.88 7.50 -11.34
N ASN A 396 8.52 8.09 -12.49
CA ASN A 396 7.15 8.11 -13.04
C ASN A 396 6.05 8.39 -11.99
N GLU A 397 6.06 9.60 -11.41
CA GLU A 397 5.10 10.08 -10.39
C GLU A 397 5.15 9.40 -9.01
N ALA A 398 5.96 8.35 -8.82
CA ALA A 398 6.22 7.82 -7.48
C ALA A 398 7.30 8.64 -6.75
N PRO A 399 7.14 8.99 -5.47
CA PRO A 399 8.11 9.81 -4.75
C PRO A 399 9.48 9.10 -4.62
N PRO A 400 10.60 9.83 -4.53
CA PRO A 400 11.91 9.24 -4.25
C PRO A 400 12.00 8.69 -2.83
N ALA A 401 13.08 7.94 -2.54
CA ALA A 401 13.37 7.42 -1.21
C ALA A 401 13.70 8.51 -0.16
N ILE A 402 13.93 9.74 -0.60
CA ILE A 402 14.19 10.91 0.24
C ILE A 402 12.84 11.44 0.75
N VAL A 403 12.57 11.27 2.04
CA VAL A 403 11.35 11.82 2.67
C VAL A 403 11.49 13.33 2.79
N SER A 404 10.48 14.07 2.31
CA SER A 404 10.36 15.52 2.42
C SER A 404 8.91 15.89 2.69
N VAL A 405 8.68 17.07 3.27
CA VAL A 405 7.34 17.61 3.53
C VAL A 405 7.06 18.78 2.59
N PHE A 406 5.93 18.70 1.89
CA PHE A 406 5.36 19.77 1.08
C PHE A 406 4.19 20.42 1.83
N LEU A 407 4.20 21.74 2.01
CA LEU A 407 3.09 22.46 2.66
C LEU A 407 2.30 23.33 1.67
N GLY A 408 2.92 23.71 0.56
CA GLY A 408 2.41 24.71 -0.35
C GLY A 408 2.73 26.13 0.12
N GLU A 409 2.69 27.07 -0.83
CA GLU A 409 3.17 28.45 -0.64
C GLU A 409 2.58 29.16 0.59
N GLN A 410 1.25 29.09 0.79
CA GLN A 410 0.58 29.78 1.90
C GLN A 410 1.09 29.31 3.27
N LEU A 411 1.08 28.00 3.52
CA LEU A 411 1.50 27.47 4.81
C LEU A 411 3.01 27.55 5.00
N THR A 412 3.81 27.41 3.93
CA THR A 412 5.25 27.67 3.98
C THR A 412 5.55 29.11 4.39
N ASN A 413 4.78 30.09 3.89
CA ASN A 413 4.90 31.47 4.34
C ASN A 413 4.52 31.64 5.82
N VAL A 414 3.45 31.00 6.29
CA VAL A 414 3.07 31.03 7.72
C VAL A 414 4.17 30.43 8.60
N VAL A 415 4.76 29.30 8.20
CA VAL A 415 5.88 28.67 8.91
C VAL A 415 7.11 29.60 8.94
N ASN A 416 7.42 30.27 7.83
CA ASN A 416 8.51 31.25 7.77
C ASN A 416 8.24 32.50 8.65
N MET A 417 6.97 32.92 8.78
CA MET A 417 6.58 34.01 9.69
C MET A 417 6.80 33.64 11.15
N ILE A 418 6.43 32.41 11.55
CA ILE A 418 6.69 31.90 12.90
C ILE A 418 8.20 31.80 13.15
N GLU A 419 8.97 31.32 12.18
CA GLU A 419 10.44 31.24 12.27
C GLU A 419 11.08 32.62 12.50
N SER A 420 10.63 33.63 11.75
CA SER A 420 11.17 35.01 11.80
C SER A 420 10.62 35.86 12.95
N GLY A 421 9.49 35.46 13.56
CA GLY A 421 8.82 36.21 14.63
C GLY A 421 8.03 37.44 14.15
N LYS A 422 7.79 37.57 12.83
CA LYS A 422 7.00 38.66 12.24
C LYS A 422 5.71 38.08 11.65
N MET A 423 4.59 38.28 12.35
CA MET A 423 3.26 37.88 11.86
C MET A 423 2.71 38.98 10.96
N GLU A 424 2.71 38.75 9.65
CA GLU A 424 1.97 39.58 8.68
C GLU A 424 0.70 38.85 8.24
N LYS A 425 -0.33 39.58 7.80
CA LYS A 425 -1.56 38.94 7.30
C LYS A 425 -1.29 38.22 5.98
N ALA A 426 -1.81 37.00 5.85
CA ALA A 426 -1.73 36.26 4.58
C ALA A 426 -2.37 37.04 3.42
N LYS A 427 -1.84 36.86 2.20
CA LYS A 427 -2.39 37.47 0.97
C LYS A 427 -3.82 36.97 0.72
N LYS A 428 -4.70 37.86 0.24
CA LYS A 428 -6.06 37.50 -0.21
C LYS A 428 -6.01 36.55 -1.41
N GLN A 429 -6.95 35.60 -1.46
CA GLN A 429 -7.17 34.72 -2.62
C GLN A 429 -7.48 35.54 -3.89
N ASP A 430 -6.83 35.19 -4.99
CA ASP A 430 -7.03 35.83 -6.28
C ASP A 430 -8.30 35.29 -6.96
N LEU A 431 -9.13 36.20 -7.48
CA LEU A 431 -10.29 35.85 -8.28
C LEU A 431 -9.86 35.54 -9.72
N VAL A 432 -10.16 34.34 -10.21
CA VAL A 432 -9.93 33.97 -11.61
C VAL A 432 -11.15 34.36 -12.43
N ASP A 433 -10.99 35.37 -13.28
CA ASP A 433 -11.96 35.73 -14.32
C ASP A 433 -11.44 35.23 -15.67
N LEU A 434 -12.12 34.23 -16.24
CA LEU A 434 -11.76 33.63 -17.52
C LEU A 434 -12.15 34.51 -18.73
N GLY A 435 -12.76 35.68 -18.50
CA GLY A 435 -13.13 36.62 -19.56
C GLY A 435 -14.34 36.17 -20.41
N VAL A 436 -14.99 35.06 -20.04
CA VAL A 436 -16.17 34.52 -20.71
C VAL A 436 -17.37 34.67 -19.77
N LYS A 437 -18.34 35.52 -20.14
CA LYS A 437 -19.53 35.83 -19.31
C LYS A 437 -20.39 34.61 -18.93
N LEU A 438 -20.33 33.53 -19.71
CA LEU A 438 -21.05 32.27 -19.46
C LEU A 438 -20.36 31.40 -18.40
N LEU A 439 -19.10 31.67 -18.06
CA LEU A 439 -18.34 30.88 -17.10
C LEU A 439 -18.39 31.53 -15.71
N PRO A 440 -18.50 30.72 -14.64
CA PRO A 440 -18.40 31.24 -13.29
C PRO A 440 -16.99 31.77 -13.04
N LYS A 441 -16.90 32.88 -12.31
CA LYS A 441 -15.64 33.30 -11.70
C LYS A 441 -15.41 32.41 -10.48
N PHE A 442 -14.20 31.94 -10.29
CA PHE A 442 -13.84 31.10 -9.15
C PHE A 442 -12.62 31.67 -8.43
N MET A 443 -12.52 31.37 -7.14
CA MET A 443 -11.36 31.73 -6.35
C MET A 443 -10.24 30.76 -6.69
N LYS A 444 -9.04 31.28 -6.95
CA LYS A 444 -7.85 30.44 -7.09
C LYS A 444 -7.54 29.79 -5.74
N ASP A 445 -7.30 28.48 -5.74
CA ASP A 445 -6.75 27.81 -4.56
C ASP A 445 -5.44 28.49 -4.14
N THR A 446 -5.20 28.58 -2.83
CA THR A 446 -4.07 29.32 -2.26
C THR A 446 -2.73 28.62 -2.47
N THR A 447 -2.74 27.35 -2.83
CA THR A 447 -1.54 26.55 -3.08
C THR A 447 -1.73 25.63 -4.28
N ASP A 448 -0.67 25.48 -5.08
CA ASP A 448 -0.60 24.47 -6.13
C ASP A 448 -0.25 23.10 -5.52
N ARG A 449 -0.54 22.01 -6.23
CA ARG A 449 -0.28 20.64 -5.75
C ARG A 449 1.07 20.13 -6.25
N ASN A 450 1.95 19.70 -5.35
CA ASN A 450 3.17 18.99 -5.73
C ASN A 450 2.96 17.48 -5.64
N ARG A 451 2.92 16.79 -6.79
CA ARG A 451 2.74 15.33 -6.90
C ARG A 451 4.00 14.52 -6.54
N THR A 452 5.17 15.14 -6.56
CA THR A 452 6.46 14.44 -6.39
C THR A 452 6.88 14.27 -4.92
N SER A 453 6.23 15.00 -4.01
CA SER A 453 6.57 14.95 -2.59
C SER A 453 6.05 13.66 -1.94
N PRO A 454 6.88 12.99 -1.11
CA PRO A 454 6.48 11.81 -0.34
C PRO A 454 5.39 12.09 0.71
N PHE A 455 5.40 13.26 1.35
CA PHE A 455 4.49 13.63 2.44
C PHE A 455 3.96 15.05 2.22
N ALA A 456 2.77 15.17 1.64
CA ALA A 456 2.24 16.45 1.17
C ALA A 456 0.99 16.88 1.95
N PHE A 457 0.96 18.12 2.42
CA PHE A 457 -0.25 18.71 2.99
C PHE A 457 -1.24 19.05 1.87
N THR A 458 -2.42 18.43 1.90
CA THR A 458 -3.46 18.60 0.87
C THR A 458 -4.72 19.24 1.46
N GLY A 459 -4.53 20.45 2.01
CA GLY A 459 -5.58 21.35 2.48
C GLY A 459 -6.02 21.12 3.93
N GLN A 460 -6.26 19.87 4.33
CA GLN A 460 -6.73 19.54 5.69
C GLN A 460 -6.25 18.18 6.21
N LYS A 461 -5.25 17.62 5.54
CA LYS A 461 -4.72 16.27 5.76
C LYS A 461 -3.33 16.18 5.14
N PHE A 462 -2.56 15.16 5.52
CA PHE A 462 -1.32 14.81 4.85
C PHE A 462 -1.51 13.58 3.98
N GLU A 463 -1.02 13.64 2.76
CA GLU A 463 -1.00 12.54 1.82
C GLU A 463 0.39 11.90 1.82
N PHE A 464 0.48 10.65 2.24
CA PHE A 464 1.71 9.86 2.21
C PHE A 464 1.73 8.96 0.98
N ARG A 465 2.56 9.30 -0.01
CA ARG A 465 2.55 8.69 -1.35
C ARG A 465 3.53 7.53 -1.54
N ALA A 466 4.40 7.32 -0.56
CA ALA A 466 5.49 6.35 -0.69
C ALA A 466 5.06 4.89 -0.51
N LEU A 467 3.83 4.63 -0.02
CA LEU A 467 3.33 3.27 0.20
C LEU A 467 3.04 2.56 -1.13
N GLY A 468 3.42 1.28 -1.21
CA GLY A 468 3.18 0.42 -2.38
C GLY A 468 1.73 -0.08 -2.47
N SER A 469 1.26 -0.31 -3.70
CA SER A 469 -0.09 -0.81 -4.00
C SER A 469 -0.41 -2.18 -3.40
N SER A 470 0.57 -3.04 -3.13
CA SER A 470 0.34 -4.37 -2.52
C SER A 470 0.35 -4.33 -0.98
N MET A 471 0.91 -3.29 -0.39
CA MET A 471 1.23 -3.25 1.03
C MET A 471 -0.01 -2.99 1.92
N ASN A 472 -0.04 -3.60 3.10
CA ASN A 472 -1.03 -3.28 4.13
C ASN A 472 -0.74 -1.90 4.77
N ILE A 473 -1.74 -1.02 4.84
CA ILE A 473 -1.61 0.36 5.33
C ILE A 473 -1.33 0.46 6.84
N ALA A 474 -1.67 -0.57 7.62
CA ALA A 474 -1.65 -0.52 9.08
C ALA A 474 -0.25 -0.24 9.65
N THR A 475 0.81 -0.81 9.05
CA THR A 475 2.18 -0.55 9.52
C THR A 475 2.59 0.90 9.28
N SER A 476 2.27 1.47 8.12
CA SER A 476 2.61 2.86 7.80
C SER A 476 1.84 3.83 8.67
N ILE A 477 0.55 3.59 8.90
CA ILE A 477 -0.26 4.42 9.81
C ILE A 477 0.24 4.27 11.25
N ALA A 478 0.57 3.05 11.71
CA ALA A 478 1.10 2.85 13.06
C ALA A 478 2.40 3.63 13.29
N VAL A 479 3.29 3.65 12.29
CA VAL A 479 4.51 4.46 12.30
C VAL A 479 4.16 5.96 12.37
N ILE A 480 3.33 6.46 11.45
CA ILE A 480 2.91 7.88 11.40
C ILE A 480 2.30 8.30 12.74
N ASN A 481 1.33 7.55 13.25
CA ASN A 481 0.67 7.82 14.52
C ASN A 481 1.66 7.89 15.68
N THR A 482 2.63 6.96 15.73
CA THR A 482 3.61 6.90 16.81
C THR A 482 4.56 8.10 16.77
N ILE A 483 5.10 8.44 15.61
CA ILE A 483 6.05 9.57 15.48
C ILE A 483 5.36 10.90 15.75
N VAL A 484 4.09 11.05 15.32
CA VAL A 484 3.30 12.24 15.59
C VAL A 484 2.94 12.31 17.07
N SER A 485 2.50 11.20 17.69
CA SER A 485 2.23 11.12 19.13
C SER A 485 3.41 11.61 19.95
N ASP A 486 4.62 11.13 19.64
CA ASP A 486 5.83 11.55 20.33
C ASP A 486 6.12 13.03 20.15
N SER A 487 5.97 13.55 18.94
CA SER A 487 6.14 14.98 18.70
C SER A 487 5.07 15.84 19.39
N LEU A 488 3.83 15.38 19.51
CA LEU A 488 2.77 16.07 20.27
C LEU A 488 3.10 16.12 21.76
N CYS A 489 3.67 15.04 22.33
CA CYS A 489 4.20 15.04 23.69
C CYS A 489 5.31 16.09 23.85
N ILE A 490 6.27 16.15 22.91
CA ILE A 490 7.35 17.15 22.93
C ILE A 490 6.80 18.58 22.90
N VAL A 491 5.82 18.88 22.03
CA VAL A 491 5.16 20.20 22.01
C VAL A 491 4.53 20.49 23.37
N THR A 492 3.74 19.56 23.88
CA THR A 492 3.03 19.69 25.17
C THR A 492 3.99 19.97 26.32
N GLU A 493 5.08 19.20 26.42
CA GLU A 493 6.08 19.35 27.48
C GLU A 493 6.86 20.66 27.37
N ARG A 494 7.28 21.05 26.16
CA ARG A 494 8.00 22.31 25.94
C ARG A 494 7.10 23.52 26.24
N VAL A 495 5.82 23.48 25.86
CA VAL A 495 4.84 24.52 26.21
C VAL A 495 4.66 24.61 27.72
N LYS A 496 4.42 23.49 28.41
CA LYS A 496 4.30 23.45 29.88
C LYS A 496 5.56 23.98 30.58
N ALA A 497 6.74 23.70 30.06
CA ALA A 497 8.00 24.18 30.62
C ALA A 497 8.19 25.69 30.44
N GLU A 498 7.89 26.23 29.25
CA GLU A 498 8.01 27.67 28.98
C GLU A 498 6.89 28.50 29.64
N MET A 499 5.70 27.92 29.88
CA MET A 499 4.63 28.55 30.66
C MET A 499 5.06 28.88 32.10
N LYS A 500 6.07 28.21 32.66
CA LYS A 500 6.64 28.56 33.97
C LYS A 500 7.40 29.90 33.97
N LYS A 501 7.72 30.43 32.79
CA LYS A 501 8.54 31.64 32.61
C LYS A 501 7.74 32.83 32.07
N ASN A 502 6.63 32.58 31.39
CA ASN A 502 5.80 33.60 30.75
C ASN A 502 4.33 33.19 30.80
N ASP A 503 3.48 34.08 31.29
CA ASP A 503 2.04 33.82 31.49
C ASP A 503 1.21 33.99 30.21
N ASN A 504 1.78 34.58 29.15
CA ASN A 504 1.09 34.71 27.87
C ASN A 504 1.16 33.40 27.07
N PHE A 505 0.09 32.60 27.14
CA PHE A 505 -0.03 31.30 26.49
C PHE A 505 0.29 31.34 24.99
N ASN A 506 -0.31 32.27 24.23
CA ASN A 506 -0.11 32.36 22.78
C ASN A 506 1.35 32.67 22.43
N ALA A 507 1.98 33.58 23.17
CA ALA A 507 3.39 33.92 22.99
C ALA A 507 4.32 32.74 23.34
N VAL A 508 3.99 31.99 24.39
CA VAL A 508 4.72 30.78 24.77
C VAL A 508 4.63 29.71 23.69
N VAL A 509 3.43 29.43 23.19
CA VAL A 509 3.24 28.43 22.13
C VAL A 509 4.04 28.84 20.90
N LEU A 510 3.87 30.06 20.38
CA LEU A 510 4.60 30.53 19.19
C LEU A 510 6.12 30.44 19.35
N LYS A 511 6.67 30.72 20.55
CA LYS A 511 8.09 30.56 20.83
C LYS A 511 8.55 29.10 20.76
N VAL A 512 7.75 28.17 21.28
CA VAL A 512 8.02 26.73 21.18
C VAL A 512 7.96 26.27 19.73
N LEU A 513 6.94 26.70 18.97
CA LEU A 513 6.79 26.37 17.55
C LEU A 513 7.97 26.91 16.73
N GLN A 514 8.40 28.15 16.99
CA GLN A 514 9.59 28.74 16.36
C GLN A 514 10.84 27.89 16.55
N GLY A 515 11.06 27.35 17.76
CA GLY A 515 12.19 26.44 18.02
C GLY A 515 12.11 25.15 17.22
N LEU A 516 10.95 24.49 17.24
CA LEU A 516 10.73 23.22 16.53
C LEU A 516 10.80 23.37 15.01
N ILE A 517 10.30 24.48 14.45
CA ILE A 517 10.40 24.79 13.02
C ILE A 517 11.88 24.94 12.64
N LYS A 518 12.69 25.65 13.43
CA LYS A 518 14.14 25.78 13.18
C LYS A 518 14.86 24.44 13.22
N GLU A 519 14.47 23.56 14.15
CA GLU A 519 15.02 22.20 14.27
C GLU A 519 14.67 21.34 13.06
N SER A 520 13.47 21.49 12.49
CA SER A 520 12.91 20.61 11.46
C SER A 520 12.91 21.17 10.03
N LYS A 521 13.33 22.43 9.84
CA LYS A 521 13.30 23.14 8.55
C LYS A 521 13.92 22.38 7.38
N ALA A 522 14.93 21.56 7.65
CA ALA A 522 15.62 20.75 6.64
C ALA A 522 14.66 19.86 5.83
N ILE A 523 13.56 19.37 6.44
CA ILE A 523 12.59 18.48 5.78
C ILE A 523 11.65 19.18 4.80
N LEU A 524 11.49 20.50 4.93
CA LEU A 524 10.54 21.27 4.11
C LEU A 524 11.11 21.51 2.71
N PHE A 525 10.37 21.07 1.70
CA PHE A 525 10.78 21.22 0.31
C PHE A 525 9.58 21.37 -0.63
N GLU A 526 9.57 22.48 -1.37
CA GLU A 526 8.47 22.86 -2.28
C GLU A 526 8.75 22.48 -3.75
N GLY A 527 9.98 22.07 -4.08
CA GLY A 527 10.43 21.86 -5.45
C GLY A 527 10.19 20.45 -6.02
N ASN A 528 10.82 20.19 -7.17
CA ASN A 528 10.77 18.89 -7.83
C ASN A 528 11.64 17.87 -7.08
N ASN A 529 11.02 16.85 -6.48
CA ASN A 529 11.74 15.83 -5.71
C ASN A 529 12.55 14.86 -6.59
N TYR A 530 12.38 14.89 -7.92
CA TYR A 530 13.16 14.06 -8.86
C TYR A 530 14.48 14.69 -9.30
N SER A 531 14.68 15.99 -9.06
CA SER A 531 15.86 16.66 -9.58
C SER A 531 17.14 16.16 -8.90
N GLU A 532 18.23 16.03 -9.67
CA GLU A 532 19.54 15.77 -9.10
C GLU A 532 19.97 16.87 -8.12
N GLU A 533 19.47 18.09 -8.32
CA GLU A 533 19.66 19.23 -7.43
C GLU A 533 19.10 18.91 -6.04
N TRP A 534 17.88 18.37 -5.96
CA TRP A 534 17.27 17.97 -4.70
C TRP A 534 18.05 16.85 -4.03
N VAL A 535 18.52 15.84 -4.79
CA VAL A 535 19.34 14.76 -4.22
C VAL A 535 20.61 15.32 -3.54
N LYS A 536 21.30 16.25 -4.20
CA LYS A 536 22.50 16.92 -3.67
C LYS A 536 22.16 17.82 -2.49
N GLU A 537 21.05 18.54 -2.55
CA GLU A 537 20.60 19.45 -1.49
C GLU A 537 20.15 18.70 -0.24
N ALA A 538 19.31 17.67 -0.39
CA ALA A 538 18.85 16.81 0.70
C ALA A 538 20.04 16.18 1.45
N ALA A 539 21.08 15.74 0.73
CA ALA A 539 22.31 15.24 1.35
C ALA A 539 23.03 16.32 2.17
N LYS A 540 23.13 17.56 1.66
CA LYS A 540 23.69 18.71 2.43
C LYS A 540 22.85 19.04 3.67
N ARG A 541 21.54 18.87 3.58
CA ARG A 541 20.58 19.05 4.69
C ARG A 541 20.57 17.88 5.68
N GLY A 542 21.32 16.80 5.42
CA GLY A 542 21.40 15.63 6.28
C GLY A 542 20.20 14.68 6.21
N LEU A 543 19.36 14.80 5.18
CA LEU A 543 18.20 13.92 5.00
C LEU A 543 18.63 12.53 4.49
N PRO A 544 18.07 11.43 5.06
CA PRO A 544 18.43 10.09 4.65
C PRO A 544 17.92 9.79 3.22
N ASN A 545 18.76 9.13 2.42
CA ASN A 545 18.41 8.61 1.11
C ASN A 545 18.76 7.12 1.03
N MET A 546 17.84 6.26 1.48
CA MET A 546 18.06 4.80 1.51
C MET A 546 17.31 4.13 0.37
N ALA A 547 18.00 3.90 -0.75
CA ALA A 547 17.43 3.18 -1.89
C ALA A 547 17.18 1.69 -1.55
N SER A 548 18.11 1.06 -0.84
CA SER A 548 18.06 -0.35 -0.43
C SER A 548 17.02 -0.60 0.67
N THR A 549 16.13 -1.56 0.45
CA THR A 549 15.16 -2.06 1.43
C THR A 549 15.87 -2.68 2.64
N PRO A 550 16.84 -3.59 2.49
CA PRO A 550 17.59 -4.12 3.64
C PRO A 550 18.22 -3.01 4.51
N GLU A 551 18.82 -1.99 3.90
CA GLU A 551 19.40 -0.86 4.64
C GLU A 551 18.33 0.03 5.29
N ALA A 552 17.21 0.31 4.59
CA ALA A 552 16.11 1.08 5.13
C ALA A 552 15.47 0.39 6.36
N LEU A 553 15.30 -0.94 6.30
CA LEU A 553 14.69 -1.73 7.37
C LEU A 553 15.46 -1.67 8.69
N LYS A 554 16.79 -1.43 8.66
CA LYS A 554 17.59 -1.23 9.87
C LYS A 554 17.10 -0.09 10.75
N ALA A 555 16.31 0.85 10.21
CA ALA A 555 15.69 1.92 11.01
C ALA A 555 14.80 1.37 12.14
N PHE A 556 14.15 0.21 11.97
CA PHE A 556 13.31 -0.41 13.01
C PHE A 556 14.08 -0.88 14.24
N ILE A 557 15.35 -1.25 14.09
CA ILE A 557 16.18 -1.81 15.17
C ILE A 557 17.17 -0.81 15.78
N LYS A 558 17.15 0.46 15.35
CA LYS A 558 17.97 1.50 15.97
C LYS A 558 17.55 1.71 17.43
N PRO A 559 18.49 1.92 18.37
CA PRO A 559 18.16 2.14 19.78
C PRO A 559 17.14 3.28 20.01
N LYS A 560 17.28 4.39 19.28
CA LYS A 560 16.32 5.51 19.32
C LYS A 560 14.89 5.12 18.91
N THR A 561 14.76 4.18 17.96
CA THR A 561 13.47 3.73 17.43
C THR A 561 12.81 2.77 18.41
N ILE A 562 13.60 1.87 18.99
CA ILE A 562 13.11 0.95 20.02
C ILE A 562 12.59 1.73 21.22
N ASP A 563 13.36 2.70 21.73
CA ASP A 563 12.92 3.58 22.83
C ASP A 563 11.62 4.32 22.50
N LEU A 564 11.52 4.92 21.30
CA LEU A 564 10.31 5.59 20.84
C LEU A 564 9.09 4.68 20.95
N PHE A 565 9.14 3.48 20.37
CA PHE A 565 7.97 2.60 20.33
C PHE A 565 7.64 2.01 21.71
N GLU A 566 8.63 1.73 22.55
CA GLU A 566 8.42 1.22 23.91
C GLU A 566 7.80 2.30 24.81
N ARG A 567 8.30 3.53 24.78
CA ARG A 567 7.71 4.65 25.54
C ARG A 567 6.28 4.98 25.11
N GLN A 568 5.98 4.85 23.82
CA GLN A 568 4.64 5.06 23.29
C GLN A 568 3.73 3.82 23.48
N GLY A 569 4.26 2.68 23.93
CA GLY A 569 3.49 1.46 24.18
C GLY A 569 2.95 0.78 22.92
N VAL A 570 3.62 0.98 21.77
CA VAL A 570 3.15 0.50 20.46
C VAL A 570 3.83 -0.80 20.06
N PHE A 571 5.17 -0.83 20.09
CA PHE A 571 5.96 -2.05 19.91
C PHE A 571 6.91 -2.28 21.07
N SER A 572 7.12 -3.55 21.44
CA SER A 572 8.27 -3.96 22.24
C SER A 572 9.53 -4.11 21.38
N LYS A 573 10.70 -4.11 22.01
CA LYS A 573 11.97 -4.45 21.35
C LYS A 573 11.92 -5.78 20.59
N VAL A 574 11.31 -6.80 21.20
CA VAL A 574 11.20 -8.15 20.61
C VAL A 574 10.31 -8.11 19.36
N GLU A 575 9.18 -7.40 19.43
CA GLU A 575 8.29 -7.22 18.28
C GLU A 575 9.04 -6.52 17.13
N LEU A 576 9.75 -5.42 17.38
CA LEU A 576 10.51 -4.71 16.33
C LEU A 576 11.60 -5.58 15.68
N GLN A 577 12.35 -6.32 16.48
CA GLN A 577 13.38 -7.24 15.98
C GLN A 577 12.76 -8.34 15.10
N ALA A 578 11.62 -8.90 15.52
CA ALA A 578 10.92 -9.91 14.73
C ALA A 578 10.45 -9.35 13.39
N ARG A 579 9.88 -8.14 13.34
CA ARG A 579 9.46 -7.52 12.07
C ARG A 579 10.63 -7.27 11.14
N TYR A 580 11.75 -6.77 11.67
CA TYR A 580 12.96 -6.57 10.90
C TYR A 580 13.42 -7.89 10.24
N THR A 581 13.53 -8.96 11.03
CA THR A 581 13.89 -10.29 10.51
C THR A 581 12.89 -10.80 9.46
N ILE A 582 11.58 -10.73 9.75
CA ILE A 582 10.53 -11.20 8.81
C ILE A 582 10.60 -10.42 7.49
N TYR A 583 10.76 -9.10 7.54
CA TYR A 583 10.80 -8.28 6.33
C TYR A 583 12.04 -8.56 5.48
N LEU A 584 13.18 -8.86 6.11
CA LEU A 584 14.38 -9.34 5.41
C LEU A 584 14.17 -10.71 4.77
N GLU A 585 13.54 -11.66 5.48
CA GLU A 585 13.21 -12.97 4.92
C GLU A 585 12.24 -12.89 3.74
N ILE A 586 11.19 -12.07 3.85
CA ILE A 586 10.24 -11.86 2.76
C ILE A 586 10.96 -11.23 1.56
N TYR A 587 11.80 -10.22 1.79
CA TYR A 587 12.58 -9.56 0.74
C TYR A 587 13.49 -10.56 -0.01
N GLU A 588 14.25 -11.38 0.74
CA GLU A 588 15.11 -12.41 0.16
C GLU A 588 14.31 -13.43 -0.64
N LYS A 589 13.26 -14.01 -0.06
CA LYS A 589 12.44 -15.02 -0.74
C LYS A 589 11.80 -14.49 -2.01
N MET A 590 11.31 -13.24 -2.01
CA MET A 590 10.73 -12.65 -3.22
C MET A 590 11.77 -12.55 -4.35
N LEU A 591 12.95 -11.98 -4.07
CA LEU A 591 13.98 -11.86 -5.10
C LEU A 591 14.58 -13.20 -5.54
N ASP A 592 14.64 -14.19 -4.65
CA ASP A 592 15.05 -15.56 -4.98
C ASP A 592 14.04 -16.23 -5.93
N ILE A 593 12.74 -16.07 -5.67
CA ILE A 593 11.68 -16.55 -6.58
C ILE A 593 11.77 -15.84 -7.93
N GLU A 594 11.96 -14.52 -7.95
CA GLU A 594 12.12 -13.76 -9.20
C GLU A 594 13.36 -14.21 -9.99
N ALA A 595 14.50 -14.35 -9.35
CA ALA A 595 15.74 -14.77 -9.98
C ALA A 595 15.63 -16.18 -10.58
N LYS A 596 15.06 -17.13 -9.84
CA LYS A 596 14.83 -18.50 -10.30
C LYS A 596 13.81 -18.56 -11.44
N SER A 597 12.72 -17.81 -11.33
CA SER A 597 11.70 -17.73 -12.39
C SER A 597 12.27 -17.13 -13.68
N LEU A 598 13.08 -16.07 -13.58
CA LEU A 598 13.80 -15.50 -14.71
C LEU A 598 14.72 -16.55 -15.35
N ALA A 599 15.55 -17.22 -14.55
CA ALA A 599 16.48 -18.22 -15.05
C ALA A 599 15.76 -19.37 -15.77
N GLU A 600 14.67 -19.87 -15.20
CA GLU A 600 13.85 -20.93 -15.78
C GLU A 600 13.24 -20.50 -17.12
N ILE A 601 12.56 -19.36 -17.18
CA ILE A 601 11.90 -18.86 -18.40
C ILE A 601 12.92 -18.67 -19.52
N VAL A 602 14.03 -17.99 -19.22
CA VAL A 602 15.03 -17.69 -20.23
C VAL A 602 15.68 -18.98 -20.75
N LYS A 603 15.99 -19.92 -19.85
CA LYS A 603 16.66 -21.18 -20.21
C LYS A 603 15.76 -22.16 -20.96
N THR A 604 14.48 -22.26 -20.58
CA THR A 604 13.57 -23.31 -21.07
C THR A 604 12.65 -22.84 -22.18
N GLN A 605 12.39 -21.54 -22.30
CA GLN A 605 11.44 -20.99 -23.27
C GLN A 605 12.11 -20.06 -24.29
N LEU A 606 12.98 -19.13 -23.84
CA LEU A 606 13.49 -18.06 -24.72
C LEU A 606 14.74 -18.47 -25.50
N LEU A 607 15.75 -19.03 -24.84
CA LEU A 607 16.99 -19.46 -25.51
C LEU A 607 16.77 -20.54 -26.57
N PRO A 608 15.93 -21.58 -26.36
CA PRO A 608 15.67 -22.58 -27.40
C PRO A 608 15.17 -21.97 -28.71
N VAL A 609 14.17 -21.08 -28.63
CA VAL A 609 13.61 -20.39 -29.81
C VAL A 609 14.66 -19.47 -30.45
N ALA A 610 15.52 -18.84 -29.65
CA ALA A 610 16.60 -18.02 -30.16
C ALA A 610 17.64 -18.84 -30.94
N TYR A 611 17.98 -20.05 -30.48
CA TYR A 611 18.87 -20.96 -31.21
C TYR A 611 18.26 -21.45 -32.52
N ASP A 612 16.96 -21.72 -32.54
CA ASP A 612 16.24 -22.12 -33.76
C ASP A 612 16.31 -20.99 -34.79
N TYR A 613 15.97 -19.75 -34.40
CA TYR A 613 16.06 -18.60 -35.31
C TYR A 613 17.51 -18.26 -35.71
N GLN A 614 18.48 -18.46 -34.82
CA GLN A 614 19.89 -18.33 -35.16
C GLN A 614 20.30 -19.31 -36.26
N THR A 615 19.79 -20.55 -36.20
CA THR A 615 20.02 -21.57 -37.23
C THR A 615 19.40 -21.16 -38.56
N ASP A 616 18.17 -20.63 -38.55
CA ASP A 616 17.51 -20.12 -39.75
C ASP A 616 18.27 -18.94 -40.38
N LEU A 617 18.77 -18.00 -39.57
CA LEU A 617 19.60 -16.90 -40.06
C LEU A 617 20.93 -17.38 -40.62
N ALA A 618 21.57 -18.38 -39.99
CA ALA A 618 22.79 -18.98 -40.50
C ALA A 618 22.57 -19.61 -41.88
N HIS A 619 21.53 -20.44 -42.03
CA HIS A 619 21.17 -21.03 -43.32
C HIS A 619 20.85 -19.96 -44.37
N SER A 620 20.11 -18.91 -44.00
CA SER A 620 19.83 -17.80 -44.90
C SER A 620 21.10 -17.07 -45.35
N LEU A 621 22.08 -16.92 -44.48
CA LEU A 621 23.36 -16.26 -44.79
C LEU A 621 24.21 -17.12 -45.73
N GLU A 622 24.26 -18.43 -45.51
CA GLU A 622 24.92 -19.39 -46.41
C GLU A 622 24.28 -19.40 -47.80
N MET A 623 22.95 -19.49 -47.87
CA MET A 623 22.23 -19.45 -49.15
C MET A 623 22.46 -18.12 -49.89
N LEU A 624 22.48 -16.99 -49.18
CA LEU A 624 22.73 -15.69 -49.79
C LEU A 624 24.16 -15.61 -50.35
N LYS A 625 25.14 -16.16 -49.63
CA LYS A 625 26.52 -16.29 -50.10
C LYS A 625 26.58 -17.12 -51.38
N ASP A 626 25.91 -18.26 -51.42
CA ASP A 626 25.91 -19.15 -52.59
C ASP A 626 25.28 -18.49 -53.82
N VAL A 627 24.20 -17.71 -53.65
CA VAL A 627 23.57 -16.94 -54.74
C VAL A 627 24.52 -15.88 -55.31
N VAL A 628 25.26 -15.20 -54.43
CA VAL A 628 26.26 -14.18 -54.81
C VAL A 628 27.43 -14.82 -55.54
N ASP A 629 28.01 -15.88 -54.97
CA ASP A 629 29.18 -16.57 -55.51
C ASP A 629 28.84 -17.26 -56.84
N SER A 630 27.65 -17.86 -56.94
CA SER A 630 27.17 -18.57 -58.13
C SER A 630 26.49 -17.67 -59.17
N LYS A 631 26.32 -16.36 -58.88
CA LYS A 631 25.66 -15.36 -59.75
C LYS A 631 24.26 -15.78 -60.23
N ILE A 632 23.50 -16.47 -59.37
CA ILE A 632 22.15 -16.96 -59.71
C ILE A 632 21.16 -15.78 -59.84
N ALA A 633 21.35 -14.73 -59.06
CA ALA A 633 20.56 -13.50 -59.10
C ALA A 633 21.41 -12.27 -58.73
N SER A 634 21.03 -11.09 -59.21
CA SER A 634 21.62 -9.82 -58.77
C SER A 634 21.03 -9.40 -57.42
N ILE A 635 21.88 -9.16 -56.43
CA ILE A 635 21.48 -8.62 -55.12
C ILE A 635 21.88 -7.15 -54.98
N VAL A 636 21.20 -6.41 -54.11
CA VAL A 636 21.55 -5.02 -53.77
C VAL A 636 22.85 -5.00 -52.98
N ASP A 637 23.73 -4.04 -53.30
CA ASP A 637 24.97 -3.80 -52.55
C ASP A 637 24.67 -3.58 -51.07
N GLY A 638 25.33 -4.37 -50.20
CA GLY A 638 25.15 -4.32 -48.75
C GLY A 638 24.18 -5.35 -48.16
N ALA A 639 23.35 -6.05 -48.97
CA ALA A 639 22.39 -7.03 -48.45
C ALA A 639 23.04 -8.20 -47.68
N PHE A 640 24.24 -8.64 -48.10
CA PHE A 640 25.00 -9.66 -47.37
C PHE A 640 25.54 -9.12 -46.04
N ALA A 641 26.01 -7.87 -46.01
CA ALA A 641 26.52 -7.23 -44.80
C ALA A 641 25.40 -7.03 -43.77
N ASP A 642 24.22 -6.57 -44.19
CA ASP A 642 23.00 -6.47 -43.37
C ASP A 642 22.63 -7.82 -42.75
N ARG A 643 22.60 -8.89 -43.55
CA ARG A 643 22.27 -10.24 -43.06
C ARG A 643 23.29 -10.74 -42.04
N LYS A 644 24.57 -10.48 -42.31
CA LYS A 644 25.67 -10.85 -41.43
C LYS A 644 25.60 -10.10 -40.10
N GLU A 645 25.32 -8.79 -40.13
CA GLU A 645 25.16 -7.97 -38.92
C GLU A 645 24.00 -8.49 -38.05
N ALA A 646 22.84 -8.80 -38.64
CA ALA A 646 21.72 -9.38 -37.91
C ALA A 646 22.09 -10.70 -37.20
N PHE A 647 22.85 -11.57 -37.88
CA PHE A 647 23.36 -12.82 -37.29
C PHE A 647 24.38 -12.56 -36.15
N GLU A 648 25.30 -11.61 -36.33
CA GLU A 648 26.29 -11.24 -35.32
C GLU A 648 25.63 -10.67 -34.05
N VAL A 649 24.63 -9.79 -34.21
CA VAL A 649 23.85 -9.22 -33.10
C VAL A 649 23.10 -10.31 -32.35
N LEU A 650 22.34 -11.17 -33.05
CA LEU A 650 21.61 -12.27 -32.42
C LEU A 650 22.55 -13.22 -31.65
N THR A 651 23.69 -13.56 -32.25
CA THR A 651 24.70 -14.42 -31.63
C THR A 651 25.29 -13.78 -30.37
N ALA A 652 25.52 -12.47 -30.40
CA ALA A 652 26.00 -11.73 -29.23
C ALA A 652 24.98 -11.73 -28.09
N ASP A 653 23.71 -11.43 -28.38
CA ASP A 653 22.64 -11.44 -27.38
C ASP A 653 22.48 -12.82 -26.72
N ILE A 654 22.43 -13.89 -27.53
CA ILE A 654 22.38 -15.28 -27.04
C ILE A 654 23.58 -15.59 -26.13
N TYR A 655 24.79 -15.21 -26.54
CA TYR A 655 26.00 -15.43 -25.74
C TYR A 655 25.94 -14.69 -24.40
N TYR A 656 25.58 -13.40 -24.41
CA TYR A 656 25.51 -12.60 -23.19
C TYR A 656 24.41 -13.09 -22.26
N ILE A 657 23.25 -13.51 -22.78
CA ILE A 657 22.19 -14.15 -22.00
C ILE A 657 22.71 -15.42 -21.34
N SER A 658 23.27 -16.35 -22.11
CA SER A 658 23.78 -17.63 -21.59
C SER A 658 24.89 -17.44 -20.54
N LYS A 659 25.82 -16.51 -20.79
CA LYS A 659 26.89 -16.17 -19.85
C LYS A 659 26.35 -15.62 -18.53
N ASN A 660 25.40 -14.69 -18.60
CA ASN A 660 24.86 -14.06 -17.39
C ASN A 660 23.90 -14.98 -16.62
N LEU A 661 23.22 -15.91 -17.30
CA LEU A 661 22.48 -16.97 -16.61
C LEU A 661 23.40 -17.85 -15.76
N LYS A 662 24.56 -18.26 -16.29
CA LYS A 662 25.55 -19.02 -15.51
C LYS A 662 26.05 -18.22 -14.30
N ALA A 663 26.34 -16.94 -14.50
CA ALA A 663 26.76 -16.05 -13.42
C ALA A 663 25.65 -15.87 -12.36
N LEU A 664 24.38 -15.79 -12.77
CA LEU A 664 23.25 -15.73 -11.85
C LEU A 664 23.13 -17.02 -11.04
N ASP A 665 23.23 -18.19 -11.67
CA ASP A 665 23.19 -19.49 -10.98
C ASP A 665 24.34 -19.61 -9.95
N GLU A 666 25.56 -19.22 -10.33
CA GLU A 666 26.72 -19.17 -9.42
C GLU A 666 26.51 -18.20 -8.25
N ALA A 667 25.95 -17.02 -8.51
CA ALA A 667 25.64 -16.03 -7.49
C ALA A 667 24.55 -16.54 -6.52
N LEU A 668 23.50 -17.18 -7.01
CA LEU A 668 22.47 -17.81 -6.18
C LEU A 668 23.06 -18.93 -5.30
N HIS A 669 23.91 -19.79 -5.87
CA HIS A 669 24.62 -20.80 -5.09
C HIS A 669 25.50 -20.21 -3.99
N LYS A 670 26.22 -19.11 -4.28
CA LYS A 670 27.03 -18.39 -3.29
C LYS A 670 26.17 -17.78 -2.18
N ALA A 671 24.98 -17.29 -2.50
CA ALA A 671 24.08 -16.66 -1.54
C ALA A 671 23.48 -17.66 -0.53
N HIS A 672 23.43 -18.96 -0.84
CA HIS A 672 22.86 -19.99 0.04
C HIS A 672 23.58 -20.10 1.40
N SER A 673 24.89 -19.85 1.45
CA SER A 673 25.69 -19.99 2.67
C SER A 673 25.81 -18.70 3.50
N MET A 674 25.18 -17.61 3.07
CA MET A 674 25.22 -16.31 3.76
C MET A 674 24.18 -16.25 4.88
N ASP A 675 24.49 -15.51 5.94
CA ASP A 675 23.47 -15.11 6.92
C ASP A 675 22.45 -14.14 6.28
N LEU A 676 21.30 -13.96 6.91
CA LEU A 676 20.18 -13.22 6.32
C LEU A 676 20.51 -11.76 5.97
N GLU A 677 21.29 -11.05 6.78
CA GLU A 677 21.65 -9.65 6.50
C GLU A 677 22.62 -9.56 5.33
N ALA A 678 23.69 -10.37 5.35
CA ALA A 678 24.64 -10.43 4.25
C ALA A 678 23.97 -10.89 2.94
N LYS A 679 23.07 -11.88 3.04
CA LYS A 679 22.31 -12.43 1.92
C LYS A 679 21.41 -11.36 1.30
N THR A 680 20.57 -10.69 2.07
CA THR A 680 19.68 -9.64 1.54
C THR A 680 20.43 -8.47 0.90
N ALA A 681 21.57 -8.07 1.49
CA ALA A 681 22.46 -7.08 0.88
C ALA A 681 23.08 -7.58 -0.43
N PHE A 682 23.51 -8.84 -0.49
CA PHE A 682 24.03 -9.47 -1.71
C PHE A 682 22.95 -9.56 -2.81
N PHE A 683 21.71 -9.88 -2.45
CA PHE A 683 20.58 -9.87 -3.39
C PHE A 683 20.34 -8.48 -3.99
N PHE A 684 20.38 -7.43 -3.16
CA PHE A 684 20.22 -6.06 -3.65
C PHE A 684 21.36 -5.62 -4.59
N ASN A 685 22.61 -5.90 -4.22
CA ASN A 685 23.79 -5.40 -4.94
C ASN A 685 24.14 -6.22 -6.20
N GLU A 686 24.01 -7.54 -6.14
CA GLU A 686 24.55 -8.46 -7.16
C GLU A 686 23.45 -9.18 -7.94
N ILE A 687 22.52 -9.85 -7.27
CA ILE A 687 21.46 -10.65 -7.94
C ILE A 687 20.58 -9.76 -8.82
N LYS A 688 20.12 -8.62 -8.30
CA LYS A 688 19.33 -7.66 -9.09
C LYS A 688 20.10 -7.14 -10.32
N ALA A 689 21.41 -6.92 -10.20
CA ALA A 689 22.24 -6.46 -11.31
C ALA A 689 22.32 -7.53 -12.41
N HIS A 690 22.50 -8.80 -12.04
CA HIS A 690 22.45 -9.91 -12.99
C HIS A 690 21.08 -10.02 -13.69
N MET A 691 19.98 -9.96 -12.93
CA MET A 691 18.62 -9.99 -13.49
C MET A 691 18.39 -8.84 -14.48
N ALA A 692 18.79 -7.62 -14.13
CA ALA A 692 18.66 -6.46 -15.00
C ALA A 692 19.49 -6.61 -16.30
N HIS A 693 20.69 -7.18 -16.20
CA HIS A 693 21.55 -7.42 -17.35
C HIS A 693 20.97 -8.51 -18.28
N ILE A 694 20.46 -9.61 -17.72
CA ILE A 694 19.77 -10.66 -18.49
C ILE A 694 18.56 -10.06 -19.20
N ARG A 695 17.71 -9.34 -18.46
CA ARG A 695 16.53 -8.67 -19.01
C ARG A 695 16.88 -7.77 -20.19
N LYS A 696 17.92 -6.93 -20.06
CA LYS A 696 18.34 -6.02 -21.13
C LYS A 696 18.57 -6.75 -22.46
N HIS A 697 19.28 -7.88 -22.44
CA HIS A 697 19.57 -8.64 -23.66
C HIS A 697 18.38 -9.47 -24.13
N VAL A 698 17.53 -9.96 -23.21
CA VAL A 698 16.28 -10.64 -23.57
C VAL A 698 15.29 -9.68 -24.24
N ASP A 699 15.17 -8.45 -23.75
CA ASP A 699 14.30 -7.43 -24.34
C ASP A 699 14.82 -7.00 -25.73
N ALA A 700 16.15 -6.99 -25.92
CA ALA A 700 16.77 -6.77 -27.24
C ALA A 700 16.48 -7.94 -28.20
N LEU A 701 16.61 -9.18 -27.71
CA LEU A 701 16.27 -10.40 -28.43
C LEU A 701 14.79 -10.41 -28.87
N GLU A 702 13.85 -10.03 -27.99
CA GLU A 702 12.41 -9.92 -28.34
C GLU A 702 12.16 -8.99 -29.54
N SER A 703 13.00 -7.96 -29.70
CA SER A 703 12.87 -6.94 -30.74
C SER A 703 13.43 -7.39 -32.09
N THR A 704 14.25 -8.43 -32.14
CA THR A 704 14.88 -8.96 -33.36
C THR A 704 14.28 -10.30 -33.80
N MET A 705 13.66 -11.03 -32.88
CA MET A 705 13.01 -12.32 -33.12
C MET A 705 11.71 -12.19 -33.95
N PRO A 706 11.39 -13.15 -34.82
CA PRO A 706 10.09 -13.22 -35.49
C PRO A 706 8.95 -13.29 -34.46
N ASP A 707 7.91 -12.48 -34.67
CA ASP A 707 6.79 -12.38 -33.71
C ASP A 707 6.08 -13.72 -33.49
N ALA A 708 5.90 -14.50 -34.57
CA ALA A 708 5.27 -15.81 -34.53
C ALA A 708 6.08 -16.88 -33.78
N ALA A 709 7.38 -16.66 -33.57
CA ALA A 709 8.25 -17.56 -32.84
C ALA A 709 8.33 -17.20 -31.34
N TRP A 710 8.02 -15.95 -30.98
CA TRP A 710 8.18 -15.48 -29.61
C TRP A 710 7.14 -16.10 -28.67
N PRO A 711 7.56 -16.81 -27.60
CA PRO A 711 6.64 -17.66 -26.83
C PRO A 711 5.81 -16.92 -25.78
N LEU A 712 6.20 -15.68 -25.42
CA LEU A 712 5.53 -14.91 -24.37
C LEU A 712 4.67 -13.79 -24.96
N PRO A 713 3.48 -13.52 -24.41
CA PRO A 713 2.75 -12.31 -24.78
C PRO A 713 3.60 -11.06 -24.60
N LYS A 714 3.67 -10.24 -25.65
CA LYS A 714 4.41 -8.98 -25.67
C LYS A 714 3.62 -7.89 -24.95
N TYR A 715 4.30 -6.85 -24.49
CA TYR A 715 3.63 -5.74 -23.80
C TYR A 715 2.56 -5.06 -24.65
N ARG A 716 2.80 -4.94 -25.97
CA ARG A 716 1.82 -4.36 -26.90
C ARG A 716 0.49 -5.13 -26.92
N GLU A 717 0.55 -6.42 -26.59
CA GLU A 717 -0.63 -7.28 -26.53
C GLU A 717 -1.34 -7.10 -25.20
N MET A 718 -0.62 -7.27 -24.09
CA MET A 718 -1.19 -7.18 -22.75
C MET A 718 -1.70 -5.80 -22.36
N LEU A 719 -1.11 -4.72 -22.91
CA LEU A 719 -1.43 -3.33 -22.55
C LEU A 719 -2.38 -2.63 -23.54
N PHE A 720 -2.72 -3.25 -24.69
CA PHE A 720 -3.53 -2.57 -25.71
C PHE A 720 -4.50 -3.47 -26.49
N ILE A 721 -4.30 -4.80 -26.52
CA ILE A 721 -5.26 -5.70 -27.15
C ILE A 721 -6.48 -5.84 -26.23
N LYS A 722 -7.65 -5.83 -26.87
CA LYS A 722 -8.96 -5.60 -26.24
C LYS A 722 -9.72 -6.90 -26.02
#